data_AF-A0A2E5EBD3-F1
#
_entry.id   AF-A0A2E5EBD3-F1
#
_cell.length_a   1.000
_cell.length_b   1.000
_cell.length_c   1.000
_cell.angle_alpha   90.00
_cell.angle_beta   90.00
_cell.angle_gamma   90.00
#
_symmetry.space_group_name_H-M   'P 1'
#
loop_
_entity.id
_entity.type
_entity.pdbx_description
1 polymer ?
#
loop_
_entity_poly.entity_id
_entity_poly.type
_entity_poly.pdbx_seq_one_letter_code
_entity_poly.pdbx_strand_id
1 'polypeptide(L)'
;MNYLTNNGRHAMLSALAIPIVSLFSNPDCLATTSPRPGTHAPEHVRAHALRSQVSFDTPGAWRAKAKDAKRNRNDVTKRGGASDAVTGVLEVPVLCFGFNNVNLPANTVPNLQQELFDGPWPTGTLSDYYREISYGQFTFDGDVVNIGNLSSNDTNYEAGVNGLNAAPFSYVDEALTLADANIDFSMYDNDGPDGIPNSGDDDGIVDLVALVHPETGGECGNGNIWSHRWNYASANSVANGTPALFSTNDAAAGGGFIRISDYTIMPALSCGGSLIEIGVFCHEFGHALGLPDLYGTNGSANEGCGHFCLMASGNWNSSSSPAHMSAWCRAEMGWIEPQLVIGDYSNLSIPAIETTPFALKIKNDPNSSEYLLIENRQPLGFDQNLWGCGLAIWHVDPSVNTGNNFGWCNGAPGAAHSMIALEQADAFCDLESSANRGDADDLYSLATVSNFDSNSTPNSRPYSNVDTGVKISNISNCGLPMTVDLTVRALPIEETRELDVLFIFDTSGSYWDDLPNMLAQMPSVMSMIDNDFPNPRYGVASFTDFPIAPSGSNGDVAWAVSQDFTSNPGLVTAALAALTAGGGADLPESQYEALYQAMMGTGLDLNNDNDFNDLGEIAPQPLSWDSNRAPIIFLMTDADFHDADVEDYPSGTGEAAGRNALLAQLANPTVMSEAPRIFTLNAAWSGPDITSGMFGSEGHESPGGGDKLAQQANELAAVSKGALIYAGDDTIHFTQAVREALDLLALDIPMAGTCCTSDMECQEGISNMQCLEQFGGAWTSGKCDIDCNMNGRPDTCEIALGLVIDDNANGVPDICECLGDTNGDRLIDIDDMLKILSEWNCRDCPETDLNQDGIIGIDDLLIALDHWGRCD
;
A
#
# COMPACT_ATOMS: atom_id res chain seq x y z
N MET A 1 33.91 -35.35 32.04
CA MET A 1 34.46 -34.90 33.33
C MET A 1 35.41 -33.74 33.08
N ASN A 2 34.96 -32.55 33.50
CA ASN A 2 35.60 -31.22 33.68
C ASN A 2 37.08 -31.03 33.29
N TYR A 3 37.42 -29.96 32.57
CA TYR A 3 37.68 -28.61 33.13
C TYR A 3 38.12 -27.60 32.05
N LEU A 4 37.73 -26.35 32.27
CA LEU A 4 38.08 -25.09 31.59
C LEU A 4 39.59 -24.86 31.38
N THR A 5 39.96 -24.06 30.37
CA THR A 5 40.69 -22.78 30.57
C THR A 5 40.87 -21.99 29.26
N ASN A 6 40.81 -20.68 29.42
CA ASN A 6 40.80 -19.61 28.41
C ASN A 6 42.20 -18.98 28.26
N ASN A 7 42.37 -18.12 27.25
CA ASN A 7 43.48 -17.18 26.93
C ASN A 7 44.65 -17.74 26.08
N GLY A 8 45.16 -17.10 25.02
CA GLY A 8 44.84 -15.83 24.36
C GLY A 8 45.95 -15.40 23.37
N ARG A 9 45.54 -14.58 22.38
CA ARG A 9 46.26 -13.55 21.60
C ARG A 9 47.23 -13.89 20.44
N HIS A 10 46.84 -13.29 19.29
CA HIS A 10 47.60 -12.52 18.27
C HIS A 10 47.70 -13.11 16.85
N ALA A 11 47.03 -12.48 15.88
CA ALA A 11 47.64 -11.90 14.68
C ALA A 11 46.63 -11.10 13.85
N MET A 12 47.01 -9.88 13.47
CA MET A 12 46.35 -9.06 12.44
C MET A 12 46.42 -9.73 11.06
N LEU A 13 45.36 -9.62 10.27
CA LEU A 13 45.47 -9.41 8.82
C LEU A 13 44.16 -8.81 8.28
N SER A 14 44.32 -7.60 7.76
CA SER A 14 43.39 -6.84 6.94
C SER A 14 43.02 -7.59 5.66
N ALA A 15 41.72 -7.69 5.37
CA ALA A 15 41.19 -7.70 4.01
C ALA A 15 39.77 -7.12 4.06
N LEU A 16 39.54 -6.05 3.30
CA LEU A 16 38.22 -5.48 3.07
C LEU A 16 37.29 -6.56 2.53
N ALA A 17 36.16 -6.79 3.20
CA ALA A 17 35.00 -7.41 2.62
C ALA A 17 33.93 -6.32 2.52
N ILE A 18 33.71 -5.85 1.30
CA ILE A 18 32.50 -5.11 0.90
C ILE A 18 31.33 -6.06 1.17
N PRO A 19 30.25 -5.64 1.87
CA PRO A 19 29.07 -6.48 1.98
C PRO A 19 28.43 -6.54 0.59
N ILE A 20 28.49 -7.71 -0.05
CA ILE A 20 27.63 -8.05 -1.17
C ILE A 20 26.21 -8.00 -0.62
N VAL A 21 25.47 -6.98 -1.01
CA VAL A 21 24.02 -6.92 -0.85
C VAL A 21 23.45 -8.19 -1.48
N SER A 22 22.81 -9.04 -0.68
CA SER A 22 22.16 -10.25 -1.16
C SER A 22 20.94 -9.88 -2.01
N LEU A 23 21.16 -9.77 -3.32
CA LEU A 23 20.17 -9.46 -4.37
C LEU A 23 19.26 -10.64 -4.75
N PHE A 24 19.06 -11.62 -3.86
CA PHE A 24 18.23 -12.79 -4.17
C PHE A 24 16.91 -12.69 -3.42
N SER A 25 15.91 -12.07 -4.04
CA SER A 25 14.50 -12.19 -3.66
C SER A 25 14.01 -13.63 -3.91
N ASN A 26 12.91 -14.01 -3.26
CA ASN A 26 12.40 -15.38 -3.14
C ASN A 26 12.33 -16.10 -4.51
N PRO A 27 12.97 -17.28 -4.68
CA PRO A 27 13.29 -17.85 -5.99
C PRO A 27 12.10 -18.50 -6.72
N ASP A 28 10.84 -18.17 -6.43
CA ASP A 28 9.71 -19.00 -6.88
C ASP A 28 8.52 -18.23 -7.53
N CYS A 29 8.71 -16.97 -7.96
CA CYS A 29 7.61 -16.09 -8.43
C CYS A 29 7.05 -16.47 -9.82
N LEU A 30 5.97 -17.26 -9.88
CA LEU A 30 5.25 -17.67 -11.09
C LEU A 30 3.80 -17.15 -11.03
N ALA A 31 3.27 -16.68 -12.16
CA ALA A 31 1.84 -16.46 -12.35
C ALA A 31 1.35 -17.16 -13.63
N THR A 32 0.07 -17.50 -13.69
CA THR A 32 -0.49 -18.26 -14.82
C THR A 32 -1.78 -17.64 -15.33
N THR A 33 -2.13 -17.85 -16.59
CA THR A 33 -3.46 -17.49 -17.07
C THR A 33 -4.53 -18.44 -16.52
N SER A 34 -5.69 -17.91 -16.11
CA SER A 34 -6.83 -18.72 -15.69
C SER A 34 -7.33 -19.66 -16.81
N PRO A 35 -7.83 -20.87 -16.51
CA PRO A 35 -8.36 -21.78 -17.53
C PRO A 35 -9.55 -21.17 -18.27
N ARG A 36 -9.79 -21.52 -19.54
CA ARG A 36 -10.98 -21.04 -20.27
C ARG A 36 -12.28 -21.42 -19.54
N PRO A 37 -13.38 -20.68 -19.73
CA PRO A 37 -14.67 -21.03 -19.13
C PRO A 37 -15.08 -22.48 -19.42
N GLY A 38 -15.52 -23.19 -18.38
CA GLY A 38 -15.93 -24.60 -18.46
C GLY A 38 -14.77 -25.60 -18.49
N THR A 39 -13.54 -25.18 -18.20
CA THR A 39 -12.38 -26.07 -18.00
C THR A 39 -11.73 -25.81 -16.65
N HIS A 40 -11.07 -26.84 -16.10
CA HIS A 40 -10.35 -26.74 -14.84
C HIS A 40 -8.85 -26.88 -15.09
N ALA A 41 -8.06 -26.11 -14.35
CA ALA A 41 -6.61 -26.26 -14.34
C ALA A 41 -6.23 -27.67 -13.83
N PRO A 42 -5.36 -28.41 -14.53
CA PRO A 42 -4.80 -29.66 -14.01
C PRO A 42 -4.09 -29.46 -12.68
N GLU A 43 -4.00 -30.53 -11.89
CA GLU A 43 -3.39 -30.48 -10.56
C GLU A 43 -1.95 -29.98 -10.59
N HIS A 44 -1.15 -30.32 -11.60
CA HIS A 44 0.22 -29.82 -11.69
C HIS A 44 0.32 -28.32 -11.98
N VAL A 45 -0.66 -27.73 -12.66
CA VAL A 45 -0.73 -26.27 -12.89
C VAL A 45 -1.07 -25.58 -11.58
N ARG A 46 -2.12 -26.08 -10.90
CA ARG A 46 -2.54 -25.61 -9.58
C ARG A 46 -1.41 -25.76 -8.55
N ALA A 47 -0.65 -26.84 -8.65
CA ALA A 47 0.50 -27.14 -7.80
C ALA A 47 1.76 -26.33 -8.17
N HIS A 48 1.87 -25.79 -9.39
CA HIS A 48 3.00 -24.95 -9.75
C HIS A 48 2.80 -23.52 -9.27
N ALA A 49 1.57 -23.02 -9.37
CA ALA A 49 1.13 -21.75 -8.77
C ALA A 49 1.28 -21.71 -7.22
N LEU A 50 1.64 -22.84 -6.58
CA LEU A 50 1.95 -22.93 -5.16
C LEU A 50 3.19 -22.15 -4.71
N ARG A 51 4.16 -21.92 -5.60
CA ARG A 51 5.55 -21.70 -5.15
C ARG A 51 5.93 -20.25 -4.86
N SER A 52 5.29 -19.26 -5.45
CA SER A 52 5.20 -17.86 -4.98
C SER A 52 4.39 -17.12 -6.04
N GLN A 53 3.39 -16.34 -5.62
CA GLN A 53 2.80 -15.36 -6.54
C GLN A 53 3.79 -14.22 -6.77
N VAL A 54 3.56 -13.44 -7.83
CA VAL A 54 4.41 -12.31 -8.20
C VAL A 54 4.59 -11.38 -7.01
N SER A 55 5.85 -11.13 -6.63
CA SER A 55 6.20 -10.01 -5.77
C SER A 55 6.78 -8.87 -6.59
N PHE A 56 6.60 -7.65 -6.10
CA PHE A 56 7.22 -6.43 -6.62
C PHE A 56 8.76 -6.42 -6.45
N ASP A 57 9.37 -7.49 -5.94
CA ASP A 57 10.81 -7.56 -5.58
C ASP A 57 11.68 -8.26 -6.63
N THR A 58 11.21 -8.41 -7.87
CA THR A 58 12.02 -8.93 -8.98
C THR A 58 12.67 -7.78 -9.78
N PRO A 59 13.93 -7.91 -10.26
CA PRO A 59 14.61 -6.87 -11.05
C PRO A 59 13.89 -6.52 -12.38
N GLY A 60 14.07 -5.29 -12.87
CA GLY A 60 13.39 -4.65 -14.01
C GLY A 60 12.59 -3.40 -13.56
N ALA A 61 12.90 -2.20 -14.06
CA ALA A 61 12.43 -0.97 -13.41
C ALA A 61 10.99 -0.55 -13.68
N TRP A 62 10.21 -1.17 -14.57
CA TRP A 62 8.74 -0.94 -14.53
C TRP A 62 8.08 -1.56 -13.30
N ARG A 63 8.63 -2.67 -12.80
CA ARG A 63 8.24 -3.22 -11.49
C ARG A 63 8.77 -2.35 -10.37
N ALA A 64 9.96 -1.78 -10.51
CA ALA A 64 10.47 -0.80 -9.55
C ALA A 64 9.57 0.44 -9.53
N LYS A 65 9.12 0.97 -10.68
CA LYS A 65 8.15 2.06 -10.80
C LYS A 65 6.80 1.69 -10.20
N ALA A 66 6.26 0.49 -10.46
CA ALA A 66 5.04 0.01 -9.82
C ALA A 66 5.21 -0.19 -8.30
N LYS A 67 6.38 -0.65 -7.86
CA LYS A 67 6.75 -0.80 -6.46
C LYS A 67 6.92 0.54 -5.78
N ASP A 68 7.50 1.51 -6.48
CA ASP A 68 7.73 2.86 -6.00
C ASP A 68 6.40 3.62 -5.95
N ALA A 69 5.53 3.49 -6.96
CA ALA A 69 4.13 3.89 -6.89
C ALA A 69 3.43 3.32 -5.64
N LYS A 70 3.55 2.01 -5.41
CA LYS A 70 3.01 1.34 -4.21
C LYS A 70 3.65 1.81 -2.90
N ARG A 71 4.97 1.99 -2.88
CA ARG A 71 5.74 2.43 -1.70
C ARG A 71 5.39 3.88 -1.39
N ASN A 72 5.46 4.79 -2.35
CA ASN A 72 5.10 6.19 -2.21
C ASN A 72 3.65 6.37 -1.76
N ARG A 73 2.73 5.51 -2.20
CA ARG A 73 1.35 5.51 -1.68
C ARG A 73 1.26 5.14 -0.19
N ASN A 74 2.04 4.15 0.24
CA ASN A 74 2.03 3.65 1.63
C ASN A 74 3.01 4.40 2.55
N ASP A 75 3.96 5.11 1.97
CA ASP A 75 4.97 5.93 2.62
C ASP A 75 4.48 7.37 2.61
N VAL A 76 4.01 7.80 3.78
CA VAL A 76 3.52 9.15 4.02
C VAL A 76 4.60 10.20 3.73
N THR A 77 5.85 9.83 3.42
CA THR A 77 6.90 10.78 3.01
C THR A 77 7.14 10.98 1.52
N LYS A 78 6.47 10.23 0.65
CA LYS A 78 6.80 10.24 -0.79
C LYS A 78 5.62 10.38 -1.73
N ARG A 79 4.43 10.73 -1.24
CA ARG A 79 3.30 11.07 -2.11
C ARG A 79 3.62 12.39 -2.81
N GLY A 80 4.00 12.35 -4.09
CA GLY A 80 4.27 13.54 -4.92
C GLY A 80 5.60 13.55 -5.67
N GLY A 81 6.51 12.59 -5.49
CA GLY A 81 7.75 12.49 -6.29
C GLY A 81 7.48 11.89 -7.68
N ALA A 82 8.25 12.32 -8.71
CA ALA A 82 8.10 11.91 -10.11
C ALA A 82 7.56 10.47 -10.33
N SER A 83 6.31 10.45 -10.82
CA SER A 83 5.39 9.36 -11.09
C SER A 83 5.13 8.37 -9.94
N ASP A 84 4.26 8.80 -9.01
CA ASP A 84 3.45 7.90 -8.16
C ASP A 84 2.59 6.92 -8.96
N ALA A 85 2.53 7.08 -10.28
CA ALA A 85 1.87 6.21 -11.23
C ALA A 85 2.87 5.54 -12.19
N VAL A 86 2.57 4.33 -12.63
CA VAL A 86 3.24 3.72 -13.79
C VAL A 86 2.83 4.52 -15.04
N THR A 87 3.76 5.20 -15.70
CA THR A 87 3.50 6.10 -16.85
C THR A 87 4.38 5.81 -18.06
N GLY A 88 4.09 6.34 -19.24
CA GLY A 88 4.96 6.23 -20.43
C GLY A 88 4.68 5.00 -21.31
N VAL A 89 5.68 4.64 -22.12
CA VAL A 89 5.60 3.54 -23.09
C VAL A 89 6.61 2.47 -22.71
N LEU A 90 6.15 1.25 -22.49
CA LEU A 90 7.00 0.09 -22.30
C LEU A 90 7.12 -0.68 -23.63
N GLU A 91 8.30 -0.58 -24.25
CA GLU A 91 8.65 -1.34 -25.45
C GLU A 91 8.95 -2.80 -25.09
N VAL A 92 8.28 -3.75 -25.74
CA VAL A 92 8.41 -5.18 -25.45
C VAL A 92 8.76 -5.95 -26.72
N PRO A 93 9.84 -6.77 -26.72
CA PRO A 93 10.08 -7.72 -27.80
C PRO A 93 9.10 -8.89 -27.68
N VAL A 94 8.27 -9.07 -28.70
CA VAL A 94 7.37 -10.22 -28.83
C VAL A 94 7.96 -11.23 -29.81
N LEU A 95 8.58 -12.26 -29.26
CA LEU A 95 9.35 -13.25 -29.99
C LEU A 95 8.49 -14.46 -30.33
N CYS A 96 8.19 -14.66 -31.61
CA CYS A 96 7.40 -15.78 -32.11
C CYS A 96 8.30 -16.92 -32.58
N PHE A 97 7.94 -18.15 -32.20
CA PHE A 97 8.72 -19.36 -32.50
C PHE A 97 7.86 -20.46 -33.13
N GLY A 98 8.50 -21.30 -33.93
CA GLY A 98 8.02 -22.65 -34.24
C GLY A 98 8.72 -23.71 -33.38
N PHE A 99 8.16 -24.90 -33.30
CA PHE A 99 8.85 -26.11 -32.85
C PHE A 99 9.40 -26.89 -34.07
N ASN A 100 10.23 -27.89 -33.84
CA ASN A 100 10.76 -28.72 -34.93
C ASN A 100 9.66 -29.47 -35.72
N ASN A 101 8.55 -29.83 -35.05
CA ASN A 101 7.41 -30.52 -35.65
C ASN A 101 6.21 -29.61 -35.97
N VAL A 102 6.16 -28.40 -35.42
CA VAL A 102 5.04 -27.46 -35.58
C VAL A 102 5.58 -26.09 -35.98
N ASN A 103 5.25 -25.62 -37.18
CA ASN A 103 5.67 -24.29 -37.62
C ASN A 103 4.72 -23.21 -37.11
N LEU A 104 5.24 -22.00 -36.92
CA LEU A 104 4.43 -20.81 -36.69
C LEU A 104 3.39 -20.64 -37.82
N PRO A 105 2.10 -20.43 -37.50
CA PRO A 105 1.08 -20.18 -38.50
C PRO A 105 1.42 -19.00 -39.42
N ALA A 106 0.93 -19.06 -40.67
CA ALA A 106 1.16 -17.98 -41.63
C ALA A 106 0.46 -16.70 -41.16
N ASN A 107 1.15 -15.57 -41.35
CA ASN A 107 0.70 -14.23 -40.96
C ASN A 107 0.55 -13.99 -39.45
N THR A 108 1.04 -14.88 -38.57
CA THR A 108 1.03 -14.62 -37.12
C THR A 108 1.72 -13.32 -36.77
N VAL A 109 2.97 -13.11 -37.21
CA VAL A 109 3.74 -11.90 -36.90
C VAL A 109 3.07 -10.60 -37.36
N PRO A 110 2.73 -10.39 -38.64
CA PRO A 110 2.13 -9.12 -39.06
C PRO A 110 0.75 -8.89 -38.45
N ASN A 111 -0.01 -9.94 -38.14
CA ASN A 111 -1.29 -9.76 -37.46
C ASN A 111 -1.11 -9.43 -35.98
N LEU A 112 -0.20 -10.10 -35.26
CA LEU A 112 0.10 -9.77 -33.87
C LEU A 112 0.71 -8.37 -33.75
N GLN A 113 1.60 -7.94 -34.66
CA GLN A 113 2.11 -6.57 -34.67
C GLN A 113 0.94 -5.57 -34.77
N GLN A 114 0.01 -5.84 -35.68
CA GLN A 114 -1.15 -4.99 -35.92
C GLN A 114 -2.16 -4.99 -34.76
N GLU A 115 -2.35 -6.14 -34.12
CA GLU A 115 -3.31 -6.37 -33.02
C GLU A 115 -2.78 -5.94 -31.66
N LEU A 116 -1.48 -6.07 -31.40
CA LEU A 116 -0.89 -5.68 -30.11
C LEU A 116 -0.55 -4.18 -30.09
N PHE A 117 0.06 -3.66 -31.16
CA PHE A 117 0.76 -2.37 -31.11
C PHE A 117 0.31 -1.36 -32.17
N ASP A 118 0.48 -1.66 -33.47
CA ASP A 118 0.38 -0.64 -34.53
C ASP A 118 -1.02 0.00 -34.64
N GLY A 119 -2.06 -0.82 -34.53
CA GLY A 119 -3.45 -0.40 -34.77
C GLY A 119 -3.71 0.21 -36.17
N PRO A 120 -4.98 0.44 -36.52
CA PRO A 120 -6.17 0.02 -35.79
C PRO A 120 -6.45 -1.48 -35.97
N TRP A 121 -6.87 -2.13 -34.89
CA TRP A 121 -7.45 -3.47 -34.92
C TRP A 121 -8.97 -3.39 -34.68
N PRO A 122 -9.82 -4.23 -35.30
CA PRO A 122 -11.28 -4.08 -35.22
C PRO A 122 -11.86 -4.07 -33.81
N THR A 123 -11.19 -4.70 -32.84
CA THR A 123 -11.61 -4.80 -31.44
C THR A 123 -10.76 -3.96 -30.50
N GLY A 124 -9.89 -3.08 -31.04
CA GLY A 124 -8.87 -2.37 -30.28
C GLY A 124 -7.58 -3.20 -30.13
N THR A 125 -6.47 -2.51 -29.89
CA THR A 125 -5.17 -3.16 -29.66
C THR A 125 -4.86 -3.34 -28.17
N LEU A 126 -3.80 -4.11 -27.86
CA LEU A 126 -3.27 -4.17 -26.50
C LEU A 126 -2.79 -2.78 -26.02
N SER A 127 -2.18 -1.99 -26.90
CA SER A 127 -1.86 -0.59 -26.59
C SER A 127 -3.10 0.25 -26.31
N ASP A 128 -4.18 0.10 -27.08
CA ASP A 128 -5.43 0.81 -26.83
C ASP A 128 -6.01 0.44 -25.46
N TYR A 129 -5.96 -0.84 -25.08
CA TYR A 129 -6.42 -1.33 -23.77
C TYR A 129 -5.70 -0.64 -22.62
N TYR A 130 -4.36 -0.66 -22.62
CA TYR A 130 -3.58 -0.06 -21.54
C TYR A 130 -3.69 1.48 -21.50
N ARG A 131 -3.81 2.14 -22.66
CA ARG A 131 -4.13 3.58 -22.71
C ARG A 131 -5.49 3.87 -22.09
N GLU A 132 -6.50 3.04 -22.34
CA GLU A 132 -7.85 3.23 -21.80
C GLU A 132 -7.85 3.09 -20.26
N ILE A 133 -7.29 2.01 -19.72
CA ILE A 133 -7.38 1.73 -18.28
C ILE A 133 -6.43 2.59 -17.42
N SER A 134 -5.40 3.18 -18.02
CA SER A 134 -4.47 4.11 -17.37
C SER A 134 -4.85 5.58 -17.57
N TYR A 135 -5.95 5.88 -18.27
CA TYR A 135 -6.36 7.25 -18.63
C TYR A 135 -5.31 8.00 -19.49
N GLY A 136 -4.64 7.25 -20.37
CA GLY A 136 -3.61 7.75 -21.27
C GLY A 136 -2.23 7.90 -20.63
N GLN A 137 -2.07 7.53 -19.36
CA GLN A 137 -0.80 7.64 -18.65
C GLN A 137 0.21 6.59 -19.09
N PHE A 138 -0.23 5.39 -19.46
CA PHE A 138 0.64 4.25 -19.75
C PHE A 138 0.16 3.42 -20.94
N THR A 139 1.11 2.83 -21.67
CA THR A 139 0.84 1.81 -22.68
C THR A 139 2.05 0.91 -22.90
N PHE A 140 1.80 -0.26 -23.48
CA PHE A 140 2.85 -1.03 -24.14
C PHE A 140 2.96 -0.66 -25.62
N ASP A 141 4.14 -0.82 -26.17
CA ASP A 141 4.45 -0.81 -27.60
C ASP A 141 5.55 -1.87 -27.87
N GLY A 142 5.94 -2.09 -29.11
CA GLY A 142 7.09 -2.92 -29.43
C GLY A 142 7.05 -3.64 -30.77
N ASP A 143 7.97 -4.58 -30.91
CA ASP A 143 8.20 -5.33 -32.15
C ASP A 143 7.84 -6.81 -31.99
N VAL A 144 7.04 -7.30 -32.93
CA VAL A 144 6.75 -8.73 -33.09
C VAL A 144 7.68 -9.33 -34.14
N VAL A 145 8.48 -10.32 -33.75
CA VAL A 145 9.52 -10.90 -34.62
C VAL A 145 9.39 -12.42 -34.69
N ASN A 146 9.58 -12.99 -35.88
CA ASN A 146 9.73 -14.43 -36.04
C ASN A 146 11.20 -14.81 -35.91
N ILE A 147 11.55 -15.55 -34.86
CA ILE A 147 12.93 -15.98 -34.58
C ILE A 147 13.27 -17.31 -35.28
N GLY A 148 12.24 -18.05 -35.73
CA GLY A 148 12.38 -19.33 -36.43
C GLY A 148 11.93 -20.50 -35.57
N ASN A 149 12.42 -21.70 -35.91
CA ASN A 149 12.03 -22.92 -35.22
C ASN A 149 13.09 -23.33 -34.19
N LEU A 150 12.61 -23.73 -33.02
CA LEU A 150 13.39 -24.43 -32.02
C LEU A 150 13.75 -25.85 -32.50
N SER A 151 14.81 -26.42 -31.95
CA SER A 151 15.42 -27.67 -32.38
C SER A 151 14.65 -28.92 -31.97
N SER A 152 13.87 -28.85 -30.89
CA SER A 152 13.07 -29.99 -30.40
C SER A 152 11.61 -29.91 -30.81
N ASN A 153 10.91 -31.04 -30.68
CA ASN A 153 9.47 -31.07 -30.84
C ASN A 153 8.77 -30.46 -29.62
N ASP A 154 7.57 -29.90 -29.83
CA ASP A 154 6.61 -29.42 -28.81
C ASP A 154 6.61 -30.22 -27.49
N THR A 155 6.38 -31.53 -27.58
CA THR A 155 6.29 -32.50 -26.48
C THR A 155 7.50 -32.48 -25.54
N ASN A 156 8.68 -32.07 -26.02
CA ASN A 156 9.86 -31.91 -25.18
C ASN A 156 9.74 -30.71 -24.24
N TYR A 157 9.28 -29.57 -24.76
CA TYR A 157 9.11 -28.34 -24.00
C TYR A 157 7.87 -28.37 -23.10
N GLU A 158 6.82 -29.08 -23.51
CA GLU A 158 5.62 -29.30 -22.69
C GLU A 158 5.89 -30.23 -21.50
N ALA A 159 6.75 -31.24 -21.71
CA ALA A 159 7.15 -32.27 -20.74
C ALA A 159 6.00 -32.95 -19.97
N GLY A 160 4.79 -32.98 -20.55
CA GLY A 160 3.60 -33.55 -19.93
C GLY A 160 3.06 -32.79 -18.72
N VAL A 161 3.58 -31.58 -18.45
CA VAL A 161 3.15 -30.70 -17.35
C VAL A 161 2.88 -29.28 -17.87
N ASN A 162 2.49 -29.16 -19.14
CA ASN A 162 2.21 -27.89 -19.80
C ASN A 162 3.37 -26.88 -19.71
N GLY A 163 4.62 -27.34 -19.67
CA GLY A 163 5.77 -26.44 -19.51
C GLY A 163 5.72 -25.67 -18.18
N LEU A 164 5.62 -26.36 -17.04
CA LEU A 164 5.59 -25.76 -15.70
C LEU A 164 6.58 -26.47 -14.72
N ASN A 165 7.72 -26.95 -15.22
CA ASN A 165 8.78 -27.58 -14.42
C ASN A 165 10.20 -27.19 -14.89
N ALA A 166 11.13 -28.12 -15.09
CA ALA A 166 12.45 -27.84 -15.67
C ALA A 166 12.42 -27.64 -17.20
N ALA A 167 11.33 -28.03 -17.87
CA ALA A 167 11.19 -27.93 -19.32
C ALA A 167 11.06 -26.49 -19.88
N PRO A 168 10.39 -25.54 -19.21
CA PRO A 168 10.36 -24.11 -19.58
C PRO A 168 11.75 -23.51 -19.68
N PHE A 169 12.66 -23.89 -18.78
CA PHE A 169 14.04 -23.43 -18.90
C PHE A 169 14.64 -23.81 -20.25
N SER A 170 14.46 -25.05 -20.72
CA SER A 170 14.97 -25.47 -22.03
C SER A 170 14.30 -24.77 -23.22
N TYR A 171 13.01 -24.41 -23.09
CA TYR A 171 12.30 -23.62 -24.10
C TYR A 171 12.83 -22.19 -24.15
N VAL A 172 12.87 -21.52 -23.00
CA VAL A 172 13.26 -20.11 -22.87
C VAL A 172 14.75 -19.92 -23.17
N ASP A 173 15.64 -20.78 -22.65
CA ASP A 173 17.09 -20.71 -22.91
C ASP A 173 17.40 -20.84 -24.41
N GLU A 174 16.77 -21.79 -25.10
CA GLU A 174 16.94 -21.95 -26.54
C GLU A 174 16.33 -20.79 -27.33
N ALA A 175 15.12 -20.36 -26.96
CA ALA A 175 14.43 -19.25 -27.58
C ALA A 175 15.24 -17.95 -27.50
N LEU A 176 15.74 -17.60 -26.30
CA LEU A 176 16.57 -16.43 -26.08
C LEU A 176 17.93 -16.56 -26.78
N THR A 177 18.56 -17.74 -26.76
CA THR A 177 19.82 -17.98 -27.48
C THR A 177 19.69 -17.75 -29.00
N LEU A 178 18.57 -18.16 -29.59
CA LEU A 178 18.30 -17.92 -31.01
C LEU A 178 17.96 -16.45 -31.30
N ALA A 179 17.23 -15.79 -30.39
CA ALA A 179 16.85 -14.40 -30.52
C ALA A 179 18.06 -13.45 -30.41
N ASP A 180 18.95 -13.69 -29.44
CA ASP A 180 20.17 -12.92 -29.16
C ASP A 180 21.09 -12.77 -30.38
N ALA A 181 21.05 -13.72 -31.31
CA ALA A 181 21.83 -13.62 -32.55
C ALA A 181 21.34 -12.51 -33.50
N ASN A 182 20.10 -12.03 -33.36
CA ASN A 182 19.42 -11.17 -34.33
C ASN A 182 18.63 -10.00 -33.74
N ILE A 183 18.36 -10.01 -32.44
CA ILE A 183 17.65 -8.95 -31.71
C ILE A 183 18.68 -8.19 -30.89
N ASP A 184 18.66 -6.87 -31.03
CA ASP A 184 19.36 -5.97 -30.11
C ASP A 184 18.47 -5.80 -28.88
N PHE A 185 18.83 -6.44 -27.77
CA PHE A 185 18.05 -6.38 -26.54
C PHE A 185 18.25 -5.08 -25.77
N SER A 186 19.25 -4.27 -26.14
CA SER A 186 19.46 -2.97 -25.50
C SER A 186 18.34 -1.96 -25.77
N MET A 187 17.47 -2.25 -26.73
CA MET A 187 16.30 -1.42 -27.07
C MET A 187 15.12 -1.57 -26.08
N TYR A 188 15.22 -2.51 -25.14
CA TYR A 188 14.13 -2.94 -24.25
C TYR A 188 14.53 -2.88 -22.76
N ASP A 189 15.61 -2.17 -22.45
CA ASP A 189 16.10 -1.80 -21.12
C ASP A 189 15.77 -0.31 -20.96
N ASN A 190 14.50 0.00 -20.66
CA ASN A 190 13.88 1.32 -20.91
C ASN A 190 13.33 1.93 -19.61
N ASP A 191 14.08 1.72 -18.55
CA ASP A 191 13.59 1.66 -17.19
C ASP A 191 14.15 2.84 -16.34
N GLY A 192 15.15 3.54 -16.89
CA GLY A 192 15.73 4.79 -16.46
C GLY A 192 14.77 5.99 -16.50
N PRO A 193 14.97 7.01 -15.64
CA PRO A 193 14.21 8.25 -15.63
C PRO A 193 14.16 9.03 -16.95
N ASP A 194 15.16 8.89 -17.83
CA ASP A 194 15.22 9.65 -19.08
C ASP A 194 14.31 9.08 -20.19
N GLY A 195 13.80 7.86 -20.02
CA GLY A 195 12.95 7.15 -20.98
C GLY A 195 13.67 6.77 -22.28
N ILE A 196 15.01 6.74 -22.27
CA ILE A 196 15.86 6.37 -23.39
C ILE A 196 16.42 4.96 -23.13
N PRO A 197 16.15 3.98 -24.01
CA PRO A 197 16.70 2.63 -23.89
C PRO A 197 18.22 2.57 -23.70
N ASN A 198 18.70 1.77 -22.75
CA ASN A 198 20.11 1.48 -22.47
C ASN A 198 20.99 2.73 -22.41
N SER A 199 20.51 3.71 -21.66
CA SER A 199 21.14 4.93 -21.19
C SER A 199 21.93 4.69 -19.89
N GLY A 200 22.53 5.75 -19.34
CA GLY A 200 23.38 5.64 -18.16
C GLY A 200 22.63 5.40 -16.84
N ASP A 201 21.30 5.50 -16.88
CA ASP A 201 20.38 5.41 -15.75
C ASP A 201 19.49 4.16 -15.76
N ASP A 202 19.61 3.31 -16.78
CA ASP A 202 18.96 1.98 -16.83
C ASP A 202 19.72 0.90 -16.03
N ASP A 203 19.02 -0.17 -15.65
CA ASP A 203 19.55 -1.23 -14.79
C ASP A 203 20.31 -2.37 -15.55
N GLY A 204 20.31 -2.31 -16.89
CA GLY A 204 20.97 -3.28 -17.76
C GLY A 204 20.20 -4.60 -17.88
N ILE A 205 18.89 -4.58 -17.67
CA ILE A 205 17.99 -5.74 -17.72
C ILE A 205 16.79 -5.40 -18.60
N VAL A 206 16.48 -6.28 -19.56
CA VAL A 206 15.26 -6.16 -20.35
C VAL A 206 14.03 -6.22 -19.43
N ASP A 207 13.16 -5.22 -19.56
CA ASP A 207 11.99 -5.03 -18.71
C ASP A 207 11.00 -6.21 -18.77
N LEU A 208 10.74 -6.69 -19.98
CA LEU A 208 9.90 -7.86 -20.23
C LEU A 208 10.28 -8.49 -21.57
N VAL A 209 10.33 -9.82 -21.65
CA VAL A 209 10.32 -10.54 -22.93
C VAL A 209 9.03 -11.34 -23.07
N ALA A 210 8.34 -11.18 -24.19
CA ALA A 210 7.14 -11.95 -24.52
C ALA A 210 7.46 -13.06 -25.52
N LEU A 211 7.21 -14.32 -25.16
CA LEU A 211 7.46 -15.48 -26.01
C LEU A 211 6.14 -16.05 -26.53
N VAL A 212 6.03 -16.27 -27.85
CA VAL A 212 4.82 -16.78 -28.49
C VAL A 212 5.08 -18.14 -29.15
N HIS A 213 4.40 -19.18 -28.68
CA HIS A 213 4.50 -20.54 -29.23
C HIS A 213 3.41 -20.81 -30.29
N PRO A 214 3.61 -21.72 -31.26
CA PRO A 214 2.83 -21.77 -32.50
C PRO A 214 1.43 -22.44 -32.39
N GLU A 215 1.00 -22.80 -31.19
CA GLU A 215 -0.18 -23.63 -30.94
C GLU A 215 -1.21 -22.94 -30.05
N THR A 216 -2.30 -23.63 -29.70
CA THR A 216 -3.22 -23.20 -28.64
C THR A 216 -2.59 -23.41 -27.27
N GLY A 217 -2.89 -22.57 -26.29
CA GLY A 217 -2.34 -22.71 -24.94
C GLY A 217 -3.00 -23.83 -24.14
N GLY A 218 -2.31 -24.25 -23.08
CA GLY A 218 -2.75 -25.28 -22.13
C GLY A 218 -4.05 -24.92 -21.42
N GLU A 219 -4.31 -23.63 -21.22
CA GLU A 219 -5.54 -23.09 -20.60
C GLU A 219 -6.81 -23.40 -21.41
N CYS A 220 -6.67 -23.86 -22.66
CA CYS A 220 -7.76 -24.41 -23.47
C CYS A 220 -8.13 -25.86 -23.13
N GLY A 221 -7.48 -26.49 -22.15
CA GLY A 221 -7.73 -27.87 -21.69
C GLY A 221 -6.96 -28.95 -22.47
N ASN A 222 -5.78 -28.61 -23.00
CA ASN A 222 -4.90 -29.53 -23.72
C ASN A 222 -3.53 -29.67 -23.01
N GLY A 223 -2.59 -30.41 -23.60
CA GLY A 223 -1.27 -30.68 -23.04
C GLY A 223 -0.18 -29.66 -23.39
N ASN A 224 -0.53 -28.63 -24.16
CA ASN A 224 0.41 -27.65 -24.69
C ASN A 224 0.89 -26.71 -23.58
N ILE A 225 1.89 -25.88 -23.87
CA ILE A 225 2.41 -24.93 -22.88
C ILE A 225 1.28 -24.07 -22.30
N TRP A 226 1.19 -24.01 -20.97
CA TRP A 226 0.23 -23.16 -20.26
C TRP A 226 0.74 -21.73 -20.29
N SER A 227 -0.14 -20.77 -20.59
CA SER A 227 0.27 -19.35 -20.60
C SER A 227 0.68 -18.90 -19.21
N HIS A 228 1.89 -18.36 -19.07
CA HIS A 228 2.43 -18.00 -17.77
C HIS A 228 3.50 -16.93 -17.83
N ARG A 229 3.70 -16.27 -16.69
CA ARG A 229 4.84 -15.41 -16.39
C ARG A 229 5.76 -16.12 -15.42
N TRP A 230 7.06 -16.08 -15.67
CA TRP A 230 8.07 -16.54 -14.71
C TRP A 230 9.37 -15.75 -14.87
N ASN A 231 10.40 -16.13 -14.13
CA ASN A 231 11.73 -15.56 -14.24
C ASN A 231 12.75 -16.64 -14.65
N TYR A 232 13.61 -16.27 -15.59
CA TYR A 232 14.67 -17.09 -16.15
C TYR A 232 15.60 -17.63 -15.05
N ALA A 233 15.97 -16.79 -14.08
CA ALA A 233 16.85 -17.20 -12.99
C ALA A 233 16.27 -18.31 -12.13
N SER A 234 14.97 -18.30 -11.85
CA SER A 234 14.35 -19.40 -11.11
C SER A 234 14.12 -20.63 -11.97
N ALA A 235 13.72 -20.46 -13.23
CA ALA A 235 13.64 -21.58 -14.16
C ALA A 235 15.02 -22.28 -14.27
N ASN A 236 16.11 -21.51 -14.32
CA ASN A 236 17.48 -22.00 -14.30
C ASN A 236 17.84 -22.68 -12.96
N SER A 237 17.41 -22.11 -11.84
CA SER A 237 17.58 -22.74 -10.53
C SER A 237 16.87 -24.10 -10.45
N VAL A 238 15.62 -24.19 -10.93
CA VAL A 238 14.85 -25.43 -10.98
C VAL A 238 15.49 -26.47 -11.91
N ALA A 239 16.02 -26.05 -13.05
CA ALA A 239 16.61 -26.95 -14.04
C ALA A 239 18.05 -27.37 -13.70
N ASN A 240 18.89 -26.43 -13.26
CA ASN A 240 20.34 -26.58 -13.16
C ASN A 240 20.89 -26.39 -11.73
N GLY A 241 20.06 -26.02 -10.76
CA GLY A 241 20.45 -25.85 -9.35
C GLY A 241 21.22 -24.56 -9.03
N THR A 242 21.29 -23.63 -9.98
CA THR A 242 21.98 -22.34 -9.81
C THR A 242 21.17 -21.22 -10.46
N PRO A 243 20.73 -20.20 -9.69
CA PRO A 243 20.04 -19.06 -10.27
C PRO A 243 21.03 -18.16 -11.02
N ALA A 244 20.77 -17.92 -12.30
CA ALA A 244 21.50 -16.95 -13.11
C ALA A 244 20.58 -16.36 -14.19
N LEU A 245 20.68 -15.05 -14.42
CA LEU A 245 20.00 -14.37 -15.52
C LEU A 245 20.57 -14.82 -16.87
N PHE A 246 19.79 -14.69 -17.93
CA PHE A 246 20.30 -14.87 -19.29
C PHE A 246 21.15 -13.64 -19.64
N SER A 247 22.35 -13.86 -20.19
CA SER A 247 23.23 -12.77 -20.64
C SER A 247 23.21 -12.72 -22.15
N THR A 248 22.87 -11.56 -22.69
CA THR A 248 22.88 -11.29 -24.13
C THR A 248 24.30 -11.00 -24.62
N ASN A 249 24.45 -10.77 -25.92
CA ASN A 249 25.67 -10.23 -26.52
C ASN A 249 25.67 -8.70 -26.69
N ASP A 250 24.61 -8.02 -26.26
CA ASP A 250 24.43 -6.57 -26.38
C ASP A 250 25.05 -5.84 -25.18
N ALA A 251 25.73 -4.72 -25.44
CA ALA A 251 26.45 -3.99 -24.41
C ALA A 251 25.51 -3.12 -23.56
N ALA A 252 25.59 -3.27 -22.23
CA ALA A 252 24.89 -2.38 -21.30
C ALA A 252 25.69 -1.09 -21.07
N ALA A 253 25.02 0.05 -20.99
CA ALA A 253 25.62 1.36 -20.79
C ALA A 253 26.31 1.49 -19.41
N GLY A 254 25.75 0.85 -18.37
CA GLY A 254 26.38 0.67 -17.05
C GLY A 254 27.62 -0.24 -17.04
N GLY A 255 27.96 -0.84 -18.18
CA GLY A 255 29.07 -1.77 -18.37
C GLY A 255 28.65 -3.24 -18.19
N GLY A 256 29.23 -4.12 -19.01
CA GLY A 256 28.83 -5.52 -19.09
C GLY A 256 27.92 -5.77 -20.29
N PHE A 257 26.97 -6.69 -20.15
CA PHE A 257 25.99 -7.04 -21.18
C PHE A 257 24.58 -6.88 -20.63
N ILE A 258 23.64 -6.61 -21.53
CA ILE A 258 22.20 -6.62 -21.22
C ILE A 258 21.80 -8.01 -20.75
N ARG A 259 20.95 -8.08 -19.74
CA ARG A 259 20.50 -9.33 -19.12
C ARG A 259 18.99 -9.50 -19.27
N ILE A 260 18.52 -10.74 -19.23
CA ILE A 260 17.09 -11.06 -19.28
C ILE A 260 16.75 -11.94 -18.08
N SER A 261 15.66 -11.57 -17.40
CA SER A 261 15.10 -12.34 -16.30
C SER A 261 13.63 -12.58 -16.49
N ASP A 262 12.84 -11.52 -16.66
CA ASP A 262 11.39 -11.64 -16.72
C ASP A 262 10.91 -12.09 -18.09
N TYR A 263 9.98 -13.05 -18.12
CA TYR A 263 9.37 -13.49 -19.36
C TYR A 263 7.91 -13.88 -19.17
N THR A 264 7.14 -13.71 -20.24
CA THR A 264 5.81 -14.28 -20.42
C THR A 264 5.82 -15.28 -21.58
N ILE A 265 5.01 -16.33 -21.49
CA ILE A 265 4.78 -17.29 -22.58
C ILE A 265 3.30 -17.32 -22.90
N MET A 266 2.96 -17.15 -24.18
CA MET A 266 1.57 -17.12 -24.67
C MET A 266 1.43 -17.90 -25.98
N PRO A 267 0.23 -18.37 -26.34
CA PRO A 267 0.00 -19.07 -27.59
C PRO A 267 -0.16 -18.11 -28.77
N ALA A 268 0.11 -18.58 -29.99
CA ALA A 268 -0.24 -17.87 -31.22
C ALA A 268 -1.71 -18.08 -31.59
N LEU A 269 -2.36 -19.12 -31.05
CA LEU A 269 -3.71 -19.53 -31.44
C LEU A 269 -4.69 -19.47 -30.27
N SER A 270 -5.89 -18.98 -30.55
CA SER A 270 -7.03 -19.03 -29.62
C SER A 270 -7.48 -20.48 -29.39
N CYS A 271 -8.31 -20.73 -28.38
CA CYS A 271 -8.90 -22.05 -28.18
C CYS A 271 -9.77 -22.55 -29.35
N GLY A 272 -10.15 -21.66 -30.29
CA GLY A 272 -10.84 -21.99 -31.53
C GLY A 272 -9.90 -22.32 -32.71
N GLY A 273 -8.59 -22.16 -32.54
CA GLY A 273 -7.57 -22.39 -33.57
C GLY A 273 -7.39 -21.24 -34.57
N SER A 274 -8.06 -20.10 -34.35
CA SER A 274 -7.73 -18.83 -35.02
C SER A 274 -6.51 -18.17 -34.38
N LEU A 275 -6.05 -17.04 -34.92
CA LEU A 275 -5.14 -16.17 -34.17
C LEU A 275 -5.75 -15.88 -32.80
N ILE A 276 -4.92 -15.91 -31.76
CA ILE A 276 -5.28 -15.52 -30.41
C ILE A 276 -5.67 -14.03 -30.38
N GLU A 277 -6.63 -13.68 -29.52
CA GLU A 277 -6.98 -12.28 -29.25
C GLU A 277 -6.26 -11.72 -28.00
N ILE A 278 -6.34 -10.40 -27.79
CA ILE A 278 -5.52 -9.67 -26.80
C ILE A 278 -5.70 -10.09 -25.33
N GLY A 279 -6.79 -10.77 -24.94
CA GLY A 279 -7.13 -11.00 -23.53
C GLY A 279 -6.05 -11.71 -22.72
N VAL A 280 -5.44 -12.76 -23.27
CA VAL A 280 -4.33 -13.49 -22.62
C VAL A 280 -3.09 -12.60 -22.54
N PHE A 281 -2.78 -11.83 -23.59
CA PHE A 281 -1.68 -10.88 -23.58
C PHE A 281 -1.88 -9.80 -22.52
N CYS A 282 -3.06 -9.21 -22.43
CA CYS A 282 -3.38 -8.20 -21.43
C CYS A 282 -3.13 -8.72 -20.01
N HIS A 283 -3.58 -9.94 -19.70
CA HIS A 283 -3.39 -10.57 -18.40
C HIS A 283 -1.91 -10.79 -18.06
N GLU A 284 -1.16 -11.43 -18.96
CA GLU A 284 0.26 -11.74 -18.73
C GLU A 284 1.12 -10.46 -18.65
N PHE A 285 0.77 -9.43 -19.42
CA PHE A 285 1.40 -8.12 -19.34
C PHE A 285 1.06 -7.40 -18.02
N GLY A 286 -0.10 -7.69 -17.41
CA GLY A 286 -0.44 -7.19 -16.08
C GLY A 286 0.52 -7.73 -15.01
N HIS A 287 0.95 -8.99 -15.14
CA HIS A 287 2.00 -9.55 -14.27
C HIS A 287 3.36 -8.90 -14.48
N ALA A 288 3.68 -8.45 -15.70
CA ALA A 288 4.91 -7.71 -15.97
C ALA A 288 4.97 -6.39 -15.17
N LEU A 289 3.82 -5.77 -14.93
CA LEU A 289 3.68 -4.59 -14.05
C LEU A 289 3.70 -4.92 -12.55
N GLY A 290 3.84 -6.19 -12.18
CA GLY A 290 3.93 -6.63 -10.79
C GLY A 290 2.60 -6.97 -10.12
N LEU A 291 1.48 -6.96 -10.85
CA LEU A 291 0.18 -7.35 -10.30
C LEU A 291 0.10 -8.88 -10.10
N PRO A 292 -0.45 -9.37 -8.97
CA PRO A 292 -0.64 -10.79 -8.72
C PRO A 292 -1.89 -11.33 -9.43
N ASP A 293 -2.00 -12.66 -9.47
CA ASP A 293 -3.26 -13.34 -9.78
C ASP A 293 -4.30 -13.05 -8.68
N LEU A 294 -5.45 -12.54 -9.08
CA LEU A 294 -6.59 -12.22 -8.21
C LEU A 294 -7.71 -13.27 -8.26
N TYR A 295 -7.44 -14.45 -8.82
CA TYR A 295 -8.23 -15.65 -8.63
C TYR A 295 -7.52 -16.60 -7.66
N GLY A 296 -8.21 -17.64 -7.20
CA GLY A 296 -7.65 -18.66 -6.32
C GLY A 296 -6.56 -19.47 -7.02
N THR A 297 -5.34 -19.37 -6.51
CA THR A 297 -4.20 -20.21 -6.90
C THR A 297 -4.03 -21.35 -5.89
N ASN A 298 -2.90 -22.07 -5.87
CA ASN A 298 -2.62 -23.07 -4.81
C ASN A 298 -3.71 -24.16 -4.66
N GLY A 299 -4.21 -24.72 -5.77
CA GLY A 299 -5.27 -25.72 -5.66
C GLY A 299 -6.58 -25.20 -5.04
N SER A 300 -6.74 -23.87 -4.94
CA SER A 300 -8.00 -23.25 -4.60
C SER A 300 -8.99 -23.42 -5.76
N ALA A 301 -10.26 -23.37 -5.40
CA ALA A 301 -11.37 -23.35 -6.34
C ALA A 301 -11.97 -21.92 -6.44
N ASN A 302 -11.52 -21.00 -5.58
CA ASN A 302 -12.00 -19.62 -5.59
C ASN A 302 -11.71 -18.94 -6.94
N GLU A 303 -12.70 -18.32 -7.56
CA GLU A 303 -12.54 -17.54 -8.79
C GLU A 303 -12.11 -16.09 -8.49
N GLY A 304 -12.03 -15.72 -7.21
CA GLY A 304 -11.54 -14.43 -6.69
C GLY A 304 -12.30 -13.25 -7.28
N CYS A 305 -11.64 -12.34 -8.01
CA CYS A 305 -12.34 -11.21 -8.64
C CYS A 305 -13.14 -11.56 -9.91
N GLY A 306 -13.15 -12.81 -10.35
CA GLY A 306 -13.96 -13.28 -11.46
C GLY A 306 -13.78 -12.51 -12.78
N HIS A 307 -14.87 -12.36 -13.52
CA HIS A 307 -14.96 -11.62 -14.78
C HIS A 307 -14.92 -10.10 -14.58
N PHE A 308 -14.89 -9.61 -13.34
CA PHE A 308 -14.86 -8.18 -13.03
C PHE A 308 -13.44 -7.60 -12.98
N CYS A 309 -12.39 -8.43 -13.02
CA CYS A 309 -11.01 -7.95 -13.06
C CYS A 309 -10.15 -8.74 -14.05
N LEU A 310 -9.36 -8.04 -14.87
CA LEU A 310 -8.38 -8.64 -15.78
C LEU A 310 -7.43 -9.64 -15.09
N MET A 311 -6.96 -9.30 -13.88
CA MET A 311 -6.04 -10.14 -13.12
C MET A 311 -6.71 -11.36 -12.48
N ALA A 312 -8.02 -11.54 -12.70
CA ALA A 312 -8.76 -12.75 -12.37
C ALA A 312 -9.12 -13.54 -13.65
N SER A 313 -10.40 -13.72 -13.94
CA SER A 313 -10.89 -14.34 -15.17
C SER A 313 -11.49 -13.33 -16.16
N GLY A 314 -11.24 -12.03 -15.95
CA GLY A 314 -11.68 -10.94 -16.82
C GLY A 314 -11.12 -11.00 -18.24
N ASN A 315 -9.97 -11.66 -18.44
CA ASN A 315 -9.41 -11.96 -19.76
C ASN A 315 -10.35 -12.84 -20.63
N TRP A 316 -11.26 -13.58 -20.00
CA TRP A 316 -12.24 -14.45 -20.65
C TRP A 316 -13.64 -13.84 -20.78
N ASN A 317 -13.84 -12.60 -20.30
CA ASN A 317 -15.13 -11.93 -20.47
C ASN A 317 -15.46 -11.79 -21.97
N SER A 318 -14.47 -11.29 -22.73
CA SER A 318 -14.31 -11.53 -24.15
C SER A 318 -12.82 -11.57 -24.46
N SER A 319 -12.35 -12.58 -25.22
CA SER A 319 -10.93 -12.69 -25.55
C SER A 319 -10.42 -11.49 -26.36
N SER A 320 -11.29 -10.84 -27.14
CA SER A 320 -10.96 -9.64 -27.91
C SER A 320 -11.21 -8.32 -27.18
N SER A 321 -11.91 -8.36 -26.05
CA SER A 321 -12.29 -7.18 -25.28
C SER A 321 -12.34 -7.56 -23.80
N PRO A 322 -11.17 -7.76 -23.17
CA PRO A 322 -11.09 -8.26 -21.80
C PRO A 322 -11.62 -7.21 -20.82
N ALA A 323 -12.05 -7.67 -19.63
CA ALA A 323 -12.50 -6.77 -18.60
C ALA A 323 -11.39 -5.80 -18.16
N HIS A 324 -11.78 -4.63 -17.68
CA HIS A 324 -10.87 -3.70 -17.04
C HIS A 324 -10.24 -4.29 -15.76
N MET A 325 -9.09 -3.74 -15.36
CA MET A 325 -8.53 -3.95 -14.03
C MET A 325 -9.41 -3.28 -12.96
N SER A 326 -9.54 -3.92 -11.78
CA SER A 326 -10.28 -3.37 -10.64
C SER A 326 -9.65 -2.08 -10.10
N ALA A 327 -10.42 -1.29 -9.34
CA ALA A 327 -9.91 -0.11 -8.63
C ALA A 327 -8.65 -0.40 -7.81
N TRP A 328 -8.56 -1.58 -7.19
CA TRP A 328 -7.36 -1.98 -6.46
C TRP A 328 -6.15 -2.08 -7.39
N CYS A 329 -6.24 -2.80 -8.51
CA CYS A 329 -5.15 -2.91 -9.47
C CYS A 329 -4.70 -1.54 -9.99
N ARG A 330 -5.66 -0.65 -10.31
CA ARG A 330 -5.35 0.71 -10.78
C ARG A 330 -4.70 1.57 -9.71
N ALA A 331 -5.13 1.44 -8.46
CA ALA A 331 -4.50 2.12 -7.32
C ALA A 331 -3.10 1.56 -7.02
N GLU A 332 -2.86 0.27 -7.26
CA GLU A 332 -1.52 -0.32 -7.20
C GLU A 332 -0.58 0.24 -8.26
N MET A 333 -1.11 0.58 -9.44
CA MET A 333 -0.34 1.22 -10.51
C MET A 333 -0.31 2.76 -10.40
N GLY A 334 -0.95 3.35 -9.39
CA GLY A 334 -1.10 4.80 -9.24
C GLY A 334 -1.94 5.48 -10.33
N TRP A 335 -2.66 4.72 -11.16
CA TRP A 335 -3.54 5.27 -12.20
C TRP A 335 -4.80 5.93 -11.65
N ILE A 336 -5.15 5.62 -10.40
CA ILE A 336 -6.17 6.29 -9.62
C ILE A 336 -5.68 6.49 -8.18
N GLU A 337 -6.19 7.51 -7.50
CA GLU A 337 -6.06 7.67 -6.04
C GLU A 337 -7.46 7.56 -5.41
N PRO A 338 -7.80 6.41 -4.79
CA PRO A 338 -9.11 6.22 -4.19
C PRO A 338 -9.38 7.21 -3.05
N GLN A 339 -10.51 7.92 -3.14
CA GLN A 339 -10.89 8.97 -2.21
C GLN A 339 -11.36 8.37 -0.88
N LEU A 340 -10.67 8.69 0.21
CA LEU A 340 -11.04 8.24 1.54
C LEU A 340 -12.40 8.84 1.96
N VAL A 341 -13.39 7.99 2.20
CA VAL A 341 -14.71 8.38 2.67
C VAL A 341 -14.70 8.41 4.19
N ILE A 342 -14.94 9.60 4.71
CA ILE A 342 -15.03 9.85 6.15
C ILE A 342 -16.34 10.59 6.42
N GLY A 343 -17.17 10.04 7.30
CA GLY A 343 -18.46 10.60 7.68
C GLY A 343 -19.60 10.29 6.72
N ASP A 344 -20.63 11.14 6.75
CA ASP A 344 -21.90 10.92 6.07
C ASP A 344 -22.02 11.77 4.80
N TYR A 345 -22.39 11.15 3.69
CA TYR A 345 -22.64 11.77 2.41
C TYR A 345 -24.06 11.46 1.95
N SER A 346 -24.73 12.47 1.40
CA SER A 346 -26.03 12.28 0.74
C SER A 346 -25.92 12.57 -0.74
N ASN A 347 -26.48 11.68 -1.56
CA ASN A 347 -26.48 11.75 -3.02
C ASN A 347 -25.07 11.97 -3.60
N LEU A 348 -24.08 11.26 -3.05
CA LEU A 348 -22.70 11.27 -3.55
C LEU A 348 -22.68 10.68 -4.95
N SER A 349 -22.07 11.41 -5.88
CA SER A 349 -21.95 11.02 -7.28
C SER A 349 -20.67 10.23 -7.50
N ILE A 350 -20.78 9.00 -8.01
CA ILE A 350 -19.67 8.12 -8.37
C ILE A 350 -19.64 7.99 -9.90
N PRO A 351 -18.74 8.68 -10.62
CA PRO A 351 -18.59 8.54 -12.07
C PRO A 351 -18.04 7.15 -12.42
N ALA A 352 -18.25 6.74 -13.66
CA ALA A 352 -17.81 5.43 -14.15
C ALA A 352 -16.29 5.39 -14.34
N ILE A 353 -15.66 4.38 -13.74
CA ILE A 353 -14.20 4.24 -13.70
C ILE A 353 -13.61 4.03 -15.10
N GLU A 354 -14.38 3.52 -16.07
CA GLU A 354 -13.93 3.35 -17.44
C GLU A 354 -13.55 4.68 -18.11
N THR A 355 -14.02 5.81 -17.58
CA THR A 355 -13.81 7.14 -18.17
C THR A 355 -13.28 8.20 -17.21
N THR A 356 -13.36 7.95 -15.89
CA THR A 356 -12.96 8.92 -14.86
C THR A 356 -12.13 8.21 -13.80
N PRO A 357 -10.91 8.70 -13.45
CA PRO A 357 -10.04 8.10 -12.43
C PRO A 357 -10.58 8.30 -11.01
N PHE A 358 -11.66 7.59 -10.67
CA PHE A 358 -12.38 7.77 -9.42
C PHE A 358 -12.80 6.44 -8.81
N ALA A 359 -12.42 6.24 -7.55
CA ALA A 359 -12.94 5.23 -6.66
C ALA A 359 -13.03 5.81 -5.25
N LEU A 360 -13.85 5.21 -4.40
CA LEU A 360 -13.92 5.54 -2.98
C LEU A 360 -13.18 4.48 -2.17
N LYS A 361 -12.63 4.87 -1.02
CA LYS A 361 -12.01 3.98 -0.04
C LYS A 361 -12.67 4.19 1.31
N ILE A 362 -13.09 3.12 1.98
CA ILE A 362 -13.62 3.18 3.34
C ILE A 362 -12.70 2.34 4.23
N LYS A 363 -11.94 3.00 5.11
CA LYS A 363 -11.15 2.35 6.16
C LYS A 363 -11.69 2.83 7.50
N ASN A 364 -12.44 1.98 8.20
CA ASN A 364 -13.14 2.37 9.43
C ASN A 364 -13.02 1.34 10.56
N ASP A 365 -12.06 0.42 10.49
CA ASP A 365 -11.64 -0.42 11.63
C ASP A 365 -10.27 0.07 12.13
N PRO A 366 -10.17 0.59 13.37
CA PRO A 366 -8.91 1.07 13.93
C PRO A 366 -7.89 -0.06 14.19
N ASN A 367 -8.37 -1.29 14.36
CA ASN A 367 -7.55 -2.44 14.72
C ASN A 367 -7.14 -3.28 13.50
N SER A 368 -7.58 -2.89 12.30
CA SER A 368 -7.27 -3.61 11.06
C SER A 368 -6.72 -2.69 9.96
N SER A 369 -5.93 -3.30 9.08
CA SER A 369 -5.47 -2.65 7.84
C SER A 369 -6.47 -2.79 6.68
N GLU A 370 -7.53 -3.59 6.88
CA GLU A 370 -8.61 -3.83 5.91
C GLU A 370 -9.34 -2.55 5.51
N TYR A 371 -9.88 -2.57 4.29
CA TYR A 371 -10.72 -1.48 3.79
C TYR A 371 -11.64 -1.95 2.68
N LEU A 372 -12.68 -1.17 2.41
CA LEU A 372 -13.52 -1.32 1.24
C LEU A 372 -13.06 -0.36 0.13
N LEU A 373 -13.09 -0.80 -1.13
CA LEU A 373 -13.04 0.09 -2.29
C LEU A 373 -14.37 0.04 -3.04
N ILE A 374 -14.85 1.19 -3.50
CA ILE A 374 -16.09 1.28 -4.26
C ILE A 374 -15.81 1.96 -5.59
N GLU A 375 -16.15 1.29 -6.68
CA GLU A 375 -16.05 1.83 -8.04
C GLU A 375 -17.38 1.64 -8.77
N ASN A 376 -17.70 2.57 -9.67
CA ASN A 376 -18.85 2.43 -10.58
C ASN A 376 -18.39 1.80 -11.89
N ARG A 377 -18.91 0.62 -12.20
CA ARG A 377 -18.58 -0.18 -13.39
C ARG A 377 -19.72 -0.15 -14.39
N GLN A 378 -19.40 0.18 -15.63
CA GLN A 378 -20.34 0.35 -16.73
C GLN A 378 -19.81 -0.31 -18.00
N PRO A 379 -20.67 -0.88 -18.86
CA PRO A 379 -20.24 -1.57 -20.08
C PRO A 379 -19.78 -0.58 -21.16
N LEU A 380 -18.59 0.01 -20.96
CA LEU A 380 -17.97 1.02 -21.79
C LEU A 380 -16.57 0.57 -22.21
N GLY A 381 -16.15 0.96 -23.41
CA GLY A 381 -14.81 0.65 -23.92
C GLY A 381 -14.56 -0.87 -23.96
N PHE A 382 -13.42 -1.30 -23.44
CA PHE A 382 -13.08 -2.72 -23.32
C PHE A 382 -13.98 -3.50 -22.35
N ASP A 383 -14.62 -2.81 -21.40
CA ASP A 383 -15.62 -3.37 -20.48
C ASP A 383 -17.02 -3.52 -21.13
N GLN A 384 -17.19 -3.28 -22.43
CA GLN A 384 -18.49 -3.42 -23.14
C GLN A 384 -19.21 -4.77 -22.97
N ASN A 385 -18.48 -5.84 -22.60
CA ASN A 385 -19.04 -7.17 -22.35
C ASN A 385 -19.16 -7.49 -20.85
N LEU A 386 -18.97 -6.53 -19.96
CA LEU A 386 -19.12 -6.72 -18.51
C LEU A 386 -20.48 -7.34 -18.15
N TRP A 387 -20.47 -8.26 -17.21
CA TRP A 387 -21.66 -8.97 -16.77
C TRP A 387 -22.39 -8.06 -15.79
N GLY A 388 -23.31 -7.26 -16.33
CA GLY A 388 -24.07 -6.28 -15.56
C GLY A 388 -23.42 -4.89 -15.55
N CYS A 389 -23.93 -4.05 -14.65
CA CYS A 389 -23.47 -2.70 -14.39
C CYS A 389 -23.82 -2.36 -12.95
N GLY A 390 -23.08 -1.46 -12.32
CA GLY A 390 -23.35 -1.11 -10.92
C GLY A 390 -22.10 -0.72 -10.16
N LEU A 391 -22.22 -0.68 -8.85
CA LEU A 391 -21.08 -0.50 -7.97
C LEU A 391 -20.44 -1.84 -7.68
N ALA A 392 -19.15 -1.97 -7.96
CA ALA A 392 -18.34 -3.04 -7.40
C ALA A 392 -17.84 -2.57 -6.03
N ILE A 393 -18.14 -3.35 -5.00
CA ILE A 393 -17.65 -3.15 -3.64
C ILE A 393 -16.60 -4.22 -3.38
N TRP A 394 -15.34 -3.80 -3.30
CA TRP A 394 -14.21 -4.66 -3.05
C TRP A 394 -13.86 -4.63 -1.57
N HIS A 395 -13.79 -5.80 -0.93
CA HIS A 395 -13.20 -5.93 0.41
C HIS A 395 -11.74 -6.33 0.26
N VAL A 396 -10.83 -5.48 0.76
CA VAL A 396 -9.38 -5.64 0.61
C VAL A 396 -8.75 -5.88 1.97
N ASP A 397 -7.91 -6.91 2.06
CA ASP A 397 -7.05 -7.18 3.21
C ASP A 397 -5.57 -7.13 2.78
N PRO A 398 -4.85 -6.03 3.08
CA PRO A 398 -3.43 -5.89 2.76
C PRO A 398 -2.50 -6.88 3.48
N SER A 399 -2.96 -7.54 4.56
CA SER A 399 -2.15 -8.50 5.30
C SER A 399 -1.97 -9.83 4.53
N VAL A 400 -2.85 -10.11 3.57
CA VAL A 400 -2.78 -11.28 2.69
C VAL A 400 -1.89 -10.97 1.49
N ASN A 401 -0.76 -11.67 1.39
CA ASN A 401 0.25 -11.45 0.35
C ASN A 401 0.34 -12.59 -0.69
N THR A 402 -0.59 -13.55 -0.67
CA THR A 402 -0.60 -14.74 -1.56
C THR A 402 -1.82 -14.84 -2.48
N GLY A 403 -2.46 -13.71 -2.78
CA GLY A 403 -3.64 -13.64 -3.65
C GLY A 403 -4.92 -14.16 -2.97
N ASN A 404 -5.86 -14.70 -3.76
CA ASN A 404 -7.20 -15.06 -3.31
C ASN A 404 -7.40 -16.57 -3.07
N ASN A 405 -6.41 -17.23 -2.46
CA ASN A 405 -6.48 -18.68 -2.23
C ASN A 405 -7.59 -19.09 -1.26
N PHE A 406 -7.92 -18.22 -0.31
CA PHE A 406 -9.06 -18.37 0.59
C PHE A 406 -10.23 -17.54 0.08
N GLY A 407 -11.44 -18.07 0.24
CA GLY A 407 -12.68 -17.41 -0.16
C GLY A 407 -13.28 -16.60 0.98
N TRP A 408 -13.78 -15.42 0.65
CA TRP A 408 -14.56 -14.56 1.53
C TRP A 408 -15.97 -14.43 0.97
N CYS A 409 -16.99 -14.80 1.75
CA CYS A 409 -18.36 -14.57 1.35
C CYS A 409 -19.26 -14.11 2.50
N ASN A 410 -20.15 -13.16 2.19
CA ASN A 410 -21.27 -12.74 3.03
C ASN A 410 -20.88 -12.22 4.42
N GLY A 411 -19.63 -11.82 4.62
CA GLY A 411 -19.11 -11.36 5.91
C GLY A 411 -19.17 -12.41 7.02
N ALA A 412 -18.79 -13.65 6.71
CA ALA A 412 -18.72 -14.75 7.67
C ALA A 412 -17.58 -14.54 8.69
N PRO A 413 -17.86 -14.52 10.01
CA PRO A 413 -16.84 -14.35 11.05
C PRO A 413 -15.82 -15.50 11.03
N GLY A 414 -14.54 -15.20 11.15
CA GLY A 414 -13.48 -16.21 11.18
C GLY A 414 -13.24 -16.94 9.85
N ALA A 415 -13.79 -16.45 8.74
CA ALA A 415 -13.47 -16.94 7.41
C ALA A 415 -12.00 -16.66 7.08
N ALA A 416 -11.34 -17.56 6.35
CA ALA A 416 -9.99 -17.33 5.88
C ALA A 416 -9.95 -16.17 4.87
N HIS A 417 -8.89 -15.36 4.92
CA HIS A 417 -8.89 -14.02 4.31
C HIS A 417 -8.55 -14.06 2.81
N SER A 418 -9.40 -13.47 1.99
CA SER A 418 -9.06 -13.10 0.61
C SER A 418 -8.25 -11.80 0.62
N MET A 419 -7.25 -11.68 -0.25
CA MET A 419 -6.53 -10.42 -0.47
C MET A 419 -7.47 -9.33 -1.00
N ILE A 420 -8.34 -9.70 -1.94
CA ILE A 420 -9.39 -8.85 -2.48
C ILE A 420 -10.60 -9.70 -2.89
N ALA A 421 -11.77 -9.42 -2.33
CA ALA A 421 -13.01 -10.09 -2.67
C ALA A 421 -14.03 -9.09 -3.22
N LEU A 422 -14.83 -9.52 -4.19
CA LEU A 422 -16.05 -8.79 -4.55
C LEU A 422 -17.13 -9.15 -3.54
N GLU A 423 -17.70 -8.16 -2.88
CA GLU A 423 -18.95 -8.35 -2.14
C GLU A 423 -20.07 -8.57 -3.16
N GLN A 424 -20.36 -9.84 -3.49
CA GLN A 424 -21.37 -10.19 -4.52
C GLN A 424 -22.76 -9.76 -4.05
N ALA A 425 -23.37 -8.80 -4.75
CA ALA A 425 -24.59 -8.14 -4.30
C ALA A 425 -25.76 -9.11 -4.04
N ASP A 426 -25.83 -10.24 -4.76
CA ASP A 426 -26.87 -11.26 -4.60
C ASP A 426 -26.64 -12.26 -3.44
N ALA A 427 -25.48 -12.20 -2.80
CA ALA A 427 -25.02 -13.08 -1.72
C ALA A 427 -24.85 -14.57 -2.08
N PHE A 428 -24.73 -14.93 -3.37
CA PHE A 428 -24.70 -16.35 -3.78
C PHE A 428 -23.35 -17.04 -3.58
N CYS A 429 -22.27 -16.28 -3.39
CA CYS A 429 -20.91 -16.82 -3.24
C CYS A 429 -20.45 -17.66 -4.44
N ASP A 430 -20.88 -17.28 -5.65
CA ASP A 430 -20.63 -18.09 -6.83
C ASP A 430 -19.13 -18.11 -7.19
N LEU A 431 -18.43 -17.00 -6.92
CA LEU A 431 -16.98 -16.89 -7.09
C LEU A 431 -16.21 -17.80 -6.13
N GLU A 432 -16.57 -17.84 -4.84
CA GLU A 432 -15.86 -18.61 -3.82
C GLU A 432 -16.17 -20.10 -3.92
N SER A 433 -17.34 -20.46 -4.46
CA SER A 433 -17.79 -21.85 -4.61
C SER A 433 -17.50 -22.46 -5.99
N SER A 434 -16.84 -21.71 -6.88
CA SER A 434 -16.61 -22.08 -8.28
C SER A 434 -17.89 -22.38 -9.06
N ALA A 435 -19.03 -21.83 -8.64
CA ALA A 435 -20.30 -22.06 -9.31
C ALA A 435 -20.34 -21.33 -10.66
N ASN A 436 -19.87 -20.08 -10.68
CA ASN A 436 -19.68 -19.29 -11.89
C ASN A 436 -18.50 -18.30 -11.70
N ARG A 437 -18.24 -17.46 -12.71
CA ARG A 437 -17.12 -16.50 -12.71
C ARG A 437 -17.59 -15.05 -12.61
N GLY A 438 -18.80 -14.85 -12.14
CA GLY A 438 -19.47 -13.58 -12.04
C GLY A 438 -20.72 -13.53 -12.92
N ASP A 439 -21.70 -12.75 -12.50
CA ASP A 439 -22.91 -12.49 -13.25
C ASP A 439 -23.56 -11.11 -13.02
N ALA A 440 -24.69 -10.86 -13.68
CA ALA A 440 -25.30 -9.53 -13.73
C ALA A 440 -25.86 -9.08 -12.37
N ASP A 441 -26.04 -10.00 -11.42
CA ASP A 441 -26.61 -9.73 -10.11
C ASP A 441 -25.52 -9.51 -9.03
N ASP A 442 -24.23 -9.64 -9.36
CA ASP A 442 -23.10 -9.41 -8.44
C ASP A 442 -22.78 -7.94 -8.14
N LEU A 443 -23.14 -7.01 -9.04
CA LEU A 443 -22.89 -5.58 -8.85
C LEU A 443 -24.08 -4.88 -8.18
N TYR A 444 -23.80 -3.94 -7.28
CA TYR A 444 -24.85 -3.21 -6.55
C TYR A 444 -25.50 -2.15 -7.42
N SER A 445 -26.84 -2.13 -7.44
CA SER A 445 -27.66 -1.15 -8.15
C SER A 445 -29.08 -1.13 -7.57
N LEU A 446 -29.89 -0.14 -7.96
CA LEU A 446 -31.32 -0.16 -7.61
C LEU A 446 -32.06 -1.40 -8.14
N ALA A 447 -31.57 -2.03 -9.22
CA ALA A 447 -32.20 -3.19 -9.83
C ALA A 447 -31.81 -4.53 -9.15
N THR A 448 -30.63 -4.58 -8.54
CA THR A 448 -30.07 -5.75 -7.85
C THR A 448 -30.24 -5.58 -6.33
N VAL A 449 -29.21 -5.08 -5.65
CA VAL A 449 -29.25 -4.70 -4.24
C VAL A 449 -28.83 -3.24 -4.09
N SER A 450 -29.68 -2.47 -3.40
CA SER A 450 -29.53 -1.01 -3.27
C SER A 450 -29.00 -0.56 -1.91
N ASN A 451 -28.56 -1.48 -1.06
CA ASN A 451 -28.04 -1.20 0.27
C ASN A 451 -26.97 -2.23 0.68
N PHE A 452 -25.97 -1.75 1.42
CA PHE A 452 -24.88 -2.55 1.98
C PHE A 452 -24.51 -1.97 3.35
N ASP A 453 -24.74 -2.71 4.43
CA ASP A 453 -24.49 -2.28 5.81
C ASP A 453 -24.19 -3.48 6.73
N SER A 454 -23.98 -3.22 8.02
CA SER A 454 -23.60 -4.25 8.99
C SER A 454 -24.68 -5.32 9.25
N ASN A 455 -25.88 -5.16 8.71
CA ASN A 455 -27.01 -6.09 8.82
C ASN A 455 -27.48 -6.64 7.46
N SER A 456 -26.89 -6.20 6.34
CA SER A 456 -27.22 -6.74 5.02
C SER A 456 -26.56 -8.11 4.78
N THR A 457 -26.77 -8.71 3.62
CA THR A 457 -26.02 -9.89 3.17
C THR A 457 -25.77 -9.71 1.67
N PRO A 458 -24.51 -9.55 1.22
CA PRO A 458 -23.29 -9.42 2.05
C PRO A 458 -23.32 -8.21 2.98
N ASN A 459 -22.47 -8.19 4.01
CA ASN A 459 -22.48 -7.19 5.07
C ASN A 459 -21.17 -6.38 5.09
N SER A 460 -21.21 -5.18 5.66
CA SER A 460 -20.08 -4.25 5.70
C SER A 460 -19.09 -4.47 6.85
N ARG A 461 -19.15 -5.61 7.53
CA ARG A 461 -18.26 -5.88 8.67
C ARG A 461 -16.89 -6.32 8.16
N PRO A 462 -15.79 -5.82 8.76
CA PRO A 462 -14.46 -6.38 8.58
C PRO A 462 -14.38 -7.84 9.06
N TYR A 463 -13.26 -8.51 8.83
CA TYR A 463 -13.02 -9.89 9.28
C TYR A 463 -13.09 -10.04 10.81
N SER A 464 -12.78 -8.97 11.55
CA SER A 464 -12.96 -8.84 13.00
C SER A 464 -14.43 -8.85 13.45
N ASN A 465 -15.38 -8.85 12.49
CA ASN A 465 -16.83 -8.95 12.68
C ASN A 465 -17.46 -7.82 13.54
N VAL A 466 -16.73 -6.74 13.76
CA VAL A 466 -17.24 -5.56 14.47
C VAL A 466 -18.08 -4.68 13.55
N ASP A 467 -19.14 -4.08 14.10
CA ASP A 467 -19.89 -3.08 13.36
C ASP A 467 -19.10 -1.75 13.36
N THR A 468 -18.43 -1.48 12.25
CA THR A 468 -17.70 -0.23 12.01
C THR A 468 -18.64 0.91 11.63
N GLY A 469 -19.95 0.70 11.54
CA GLY A 469 -20.93 1.72 11.21
C GLY A 469 -20.85 2.22 9.76
N VAL A 470 -20.29 1.39 8.87
CA VAL A 470 -20.33 1.60 7.43
C VAL A 470 -21.71 1.24 6.90
N LYS A 471 -22.31 2.15 6.13
CA LYS A 471 -23.59 1.94 5.48
C LYS A 471 -23.63 2.67 4.14
N ILE A 472 -24.01 1.93 3.12
CA ILE A 472 -24.26 2.39 1.76
C ILE A 472 -25.73 2.16 1.48
N SER A 473 -26.44 3.19 1.03
CA SER A 473 -27.87 3.09 0.77
C SER A 473 -28.30 4.00 -0.36
N ASN A 474 -29.55 3.87 -0.80
CA ASN A 474 -30.11 4.65 -1.91
C ASN A 474 -29.24 4.59 -3.17
N ILE A 475 -28.63 3.44 -3.43
CA ILE A 475 -27.83 3.20 -4.63
C ILE A 475 -28.76 3.33 -5.84
N SER A 476 -28.38 4.19 -6.79
CA SER A 476 -29.17 4.45 -8.00
C SER A 476 -29.21 3.26 -8.96
N ASN A 477 -30.00 3.36 -10.02
CA ASN A 477 -29.80 2.50 -11.20
C ASN A 477 -28.41 2.75 -11.80
N CYS A 478 -27.92 1.81 -12.61
CA CYS A 478 -26.73 2.01 -13.42
C CYS A 478 -26.77 3.33 -14.19
N GLY A 479 -25.64 4.04 -14.23
CA GLY A 479 -25.58 5.37 -14.83
C GLY A 479 -24.21 6.02 -14.80
N LEU A 480 -24.10 7.11 -15.57
CA LEU A 480 -22.92 7.94 -15.75
C LEU A 480 -23.24 9.37 -15.25
N PRO A 481 -23.26 9.65 -13.93
CA PRO A 481 -22.78 8.83 -12.81
C PRO A 481 -23.87 7.99 -12.12
N MET A 482 -23.46 7.10 -11.20
CA MET A 482 -24.33 6.52 -10.17
C MET A 482 -24.32 7.40 -8.91
N THR A 483 -25.38 7.33 -8.10
CA THR A 483 -25.47 8.08 -6.84
C THR A 483 -25.74 7.16 -5.65
N VAL A 484 -25.19 7.50 -4.49
CA VAL A 484 -25.38 6.78 -3.23
C VAL A 484 -25.53 7.74 -2.04
N ASP A 485 -26.16 7.27 -0.97
CA ASP A 485 -25.97 7.81 0.37
C ASP A 485 -24.96 6.93 1.12
N LEU A 486 -23.93 7.55 1.70
CA LEU A 486 -22.93 6.87 2.53
C LEU A 486 -23.05 7.37 3.96
N THR A 487 -22.92 6.46 4.90
CA THR A 487 -22.77 6.75 6.32
C THR A 487 -21.56 5.96 6.78
N VAL A 488 -20.59 6.64 7.37
CA VAL A 488 -19.42 6.02 7.99
C VAL A 488 -19.35 6.59 9.39
N ARG A 489 -19.77 5.79 10.38
CA ARG A 489 -19.77 6.23 11.78
C ARG A 489 -18.34 6.63 12.15
N ALA A 490 -18.15 7.89 12.54
CA ALA A 490 -16.89 8.35 13.11
C ALA A 490 -16.50 7.44 14.26
N LEU A 491 -15.24 7.02 14.28
CA LEU A 491 -14.66 6.27 15.38
C LEU A 491 -14.88 7.05 16.69
N PRO A 492 -15.17 6.38 17.83
CA PRO A 492 -15.33 7.07 19.10
C PRO A 492 -14.06 7.89 19.37
N ILE A 493 -14.20 9.20 19.56
CA ILE A 493 -13.06 10.05 19.87
C ILE A 493 -12.66 9.80 21.33
N GLU A 494 -11.48 9.21 21.56
CA GLU A 494 -10.94 8.97 22.90
C GLU A 494 -10.52 10.27 23.61
N GLU A 495 -10.20 11.34 22.87
CA GLU A 495 -9.96 12.67 23.44
C GLU A 495 -11.27 13.34 23.90
N THR A 496 -11.57 13.20 25.18
CA THR A 496 -12.81 13.71 25.79
C THR A 496 -12.72 15.16 26.30
N ARG A 497 -11.55 15.80 26.23
CA ARG A 497 -11.36 17.19 26.67
C ARG A 497 -11.76 18.19 25.57
N GLU A 498 -12.07 19.42 25.99
CA GLU A 498 -12.23 20.53 25.05
C GLU A 498 -10.88 20.83 24.38
N LEU A 499 -10.89 21.28 23.12
CA LEU A 499 -9.67 21.49 22.34
C LEU A 499 -9.16 22.93 22.39
N ASP A 500 -7.84 23.09 22.42
CA ASP A 500 -7.14 24.29 21.96
C ASP A 500 -6.49 23.97 20.62
N VAL A 501 -7.00 24.52 19.52
CA VAL A 501 -6.54 24.25 18.16
C VAL A 501 -5.78 25.46 17.63
N LEU A 502 -4.47 25.31 17.41
CA LEU A 502 -3.63 26.33 16.81
C LEU A 502 -3.40 26.01 15.34
N PHE A 503 -3.76 26.94 14.46
CA PHE A 503 -3.40 26.89 13.05
C PHE A 503 -2.15 27.74 12.83
N ILE A 504 -1.08 27.13 12.31
CA ILE A 504 0.18 27.80 11.97
C ILE A 504 0.35 27.73 10.45
N PHE A 505 0.24 28.87 9.78
CA PHE A 505 0.34 28.96 8.33
C PHE A 505 1.72 29.35 7.87
N ASP A 506 2.23 28.63 6.88
CA ASP A 506 3.26 29.15 6.00
C ASP A 506 2.72 30.37 5.24
N THR A 507 3.52 31.43 5.25
CA THR A 507 3.28 32.67 4.54
C THR A 507 4.50 33.07 3.70
N SER A 508 5.37 32.12 3.38
CA SER A 508 6.47 32.26 2.43
C SER A 508 5.99 32.51 1.00
N GLY A 509 6.94 32.78 0.12
CA GLY A 509 6.67 32.94 -1.31
C GLY A 509 6.27 31.64 -2.01
N SER A 510 6.62 30.46 -1.49
CA SER A 510 6.24 29.18 -2.09
C SER A 510 4.74 28.95 -1.94
N TYR A 511 4.17 29.29 -0.77
CA TYR A 511 2.79 29.02 -0.41
C TYR A 511 1.71 29.97 -1.00
N TRP A 512 2.05 30.71 -2.07
CA TRP A 512 1.20 31.82 -2.55
C TRP A 512 -0.08 31.37 -3.26
N ASP A 513 -0.05 30.23 -3.92
CA ASP A 513 -1.14 29.54 -4.62
C ASP A 513 -1.95 28.65 -3.68
N ASP A 514 -1.31 28.04 -2.70
CA ASP A 514 -1.95 27.19 -1.68
C ASP A 514 -2.77 27.97 -0.65
N LEU A 515 -2.18 29.02 -0.05
CA LEU A 515 -2.80 29.75 1.06
C LEU A 515 -4.23 30.23 0.75
N PRO A 516 -4.54 30.83 -0.43
CA PRO A 516 -5.90 31.24 -0.75
C PRO A 516 -6.93 30.09 -0.76
N ASN A 517 -6.54 28.92 -1.25
CA ASN A 517 -7.42 27.75 -1.35
C ASN A 517 -7.73 27.16 0.02
N MET A 518 -6.74 27.14 0.92
CA MET A 518 -6.95 26.76 2.31
C MET A 518 -7.85 27.74 3.06
N LEU A 519 -7.57 29.04 2.94
CA LEU A 519 -8.36 30.08 3.60
C LEU A 519 -9.83 30.02 3.18
N ALA A 520 -10.12 29.64 1.94
CA ALA A 520 -11.48 29.43 1.44
C ALA A 520 -12.19 28.24 2.13
N GLN A 521 -11.45 27.24 2.58
CA GLN A 521 -11.95 26.02 3.23
C GLN A 521 -12.05 26.12 4.76
N MET A 522 -11.32 27.05 5.38
CA MET A 522 -11.31 27.24 6.84
C MET A 522 -12.70 27.32 7.52
N PRO A 523 -13.73 27.97 6.95
CA PRO A 523 -15.07 27.95 7.54
C PRO A 523 -15.66 26.55 7.68
N SER A 524 -15.43 25.68 6.69
CA SER A 524 -15.88 24.28 6.72
C SER A 524 -15.10 23.47 7.76
N VAL A 525 -13.79 23.69 7.83
CA VAL A 525 -12.91 23.06 8.84
C VAL A 525 -13.34 23.40 10.27
N MET A 526 -13.53 24.69 10.56
CA MET A 526 -13.98 25.11 11.89
C MET A 526 -15.35 24.52 12.23
N SER A 527 -16.29 24.56 11.29
CA SER A 527 -17.61 23.95 11.48
C SER A 527 -17.55 22.44 11.73
N MET A 528 -16.58 21.73 11.14
CA MET A 528 -16.37 20.31 11.37
C MET A 528 -15.88 20.07 12.81
N ILE A 529 -14.85 20.78 13.23
CA ILE A 529 -14.31 20.67 14.60
C ILE A 529 -15.37 21.04 15.64
N ASP A 530 -16.17 22.09 15.40
CA ASP A 530 -17.27 22.51 16.29
C ASP A 530 -18.38 21.45 16.42
N ASN A 531 -18.58 20.61 15.39
CA ASN A 531 -19.56 19.52 15.42
C ASN A 531 -19.03 18.30 16.19
N ASP A 532 -17.73 18.03 16.08
CA ASP A 532 -17.10 16.84 16.66
C ASP A 532 -16.67 17.06 18.12
N PHE A 533 -16.35 18.31 18.52
CA PHE A 533 -15.82 18.65 19.83
C PHE A 533 -16.59 19.78 20.52
N PRO A 534 -16.87 19.67 21.84
CA PRO A 534 -17.53 20.73 22.58
C PRO A 534 -16.60 21.93 22.84
N ASN A 535 -17.06 23.12 22.49
CA ASN A 535 -16.44 24.42 22.82
C ASN A 535 -14.94 24.57 22.45
N PRO A 536 -14.49 24.25 21.24
CA PRO A 536 -13.09 24.46 20.86
C PRO A 536 -12.70 25.95 20.93
N ARG A 537 -11.42 26.22 21.21
CA ARG A 537 -10.81 27.55 21.03
C ARG A 537 -9.82 27.46 19.89
N TYR A 538 -9.73 28.53 19.11
CA TYR A 538 -8.84 28.59 17.96
C TYR A 538 -7.81 29.70 18.11
N GLY A 539 -6.56 29.39 17.79
CA GLY A 539 -5.47 30.34 17.61
C GLY A 539 -5.01 30.36 16.15
N VAL A 540 -4.45 31.48 15.71
CA VAL A 540 -3.87 31.64 14.37
C VAL A 540 -2.48 32.25 14.51
N ALA A 541 -1.49 31.59 13.96
CA ALA A 541 -0.13 32.06 13.84
C ALA A 541 0.40 31.83 12.43
N SER A 542 1.54 32.42 12.12
CA SER A 542 2.21 32.22 10.84
C SER A 542 3.74 32.26 10.99
N PHE A 543 4.40 31.74 9.97
CA PHE A 543 5.83 31.88 9.75
C PHE A 543 6.08 32.15 8.26
N THR A 544 7.23 32.72 7.96
CA THR A 544 7.81 32.82 6.62
C THR A 544 9.20 32.26 6.76
N ASP A 545 10.17 33.11 7.11
CA ASP A 545 11.54 32.74 7.35
C ASP A 545 12.16 33.64 8.44
N PHE A 546 13.41 33.39 8.82
CA PHE A 546 14.15 34.24 9.73
C PHE A 546 14.32 35.66 9.12
N PRO A 547 14.10 36.74 9.90
CA PRO A 547 14.19 38.13 9.42
C PRO A 547 15.62 38.63 9.15
N ILE A 548 16.51 37.77 8.67
CA ILE A 548 17.93 38.02 8.49
C ILE A 548 18.51 37.15 7.37
N ALA A 549 19.41 37.75 6.58
CA ALA A 549 20.10 37.06 5.50
C ALA A 549 21.11 36.03 6.03
N PRO A 550 21.35 34.91 5.32
CA PRO A 550 20.87 34.63 3.96
C PRO A 550 19.50 33.96 3.87
N SER A 551 18.95 33.42 4.97
CA SER A 551 17.66 32.71 4.99
C SER A 551 16.54 33.62 4.50
N GLY A 552 16.30 34.71 5.22
CA GLY A 552 15.27 35.67 4.83
C GLY A 552 15.78 37.10 4.70
N SER A 553 14.82 38.00 4.77
CA SER A 553 14.91 39.42 4.59
C SER A 553 14.33 40.13 5.81
N ASN A 554 14.66 41.41 6.00
CA ASN A 554 14.20 42.22 7.16
C ASN A 554 12.64 42.39 7.23
N GLY A 555 11.87 41.81 6.30
CA GLY A 555 10.41 41.80 6.33
C GLY A 555 9.79 40.43 6.65
N ASP A 556 10.59 39.36 6.67
CA ASP A 556 10.12 38.02 6.98
C ASP A 556 9.85 37.86 8.48
N VAL A 557 9.10 36.83 8.85
CA VAL A 557 8.75 36.56 10.25
C VAL A 557 8.96 35.09 10.56
N ALA A 558 9.88 34.77 11.47
CA ALA A 558 10.10 33.38 11.85
C ALA A 558 8.98 32.83 12.77
N TRP A 559 8.23 33.73 13.43
CA TRP A 559 7.05 33.43 14.23
C TRP A 559 6.21 34.69 14.45
N ALA A 560 4.90 34.60 14.20
CA ALA A 560 3.96 35.67 14.53
C ALA A 560 2.59 35.14 14.95
N VAL A 561 2.10 35.56 16.12
CA VAL A 561 0.74 35.29 16.58
C VAL A 561 -0.22 36.33 16.01
N SER A 562 -1.04 35.93 15.05
CA SER A 562 -2.10 36.77 14.47
C SER A 562 -3.34 36.86 15.36
N GLN A 563 -3.67 35.77 16.05
CA GLN A 563 -4.78 35.68 17.00
C GLN A 563 -4.50 34.63 18.07
N ASP A 564 -4.44 35.05 19.33
CA ASP A 564 -4.38 34.14 20.48
C ASP A 564 -5.72 33.40 20.66
N PHE A 565 -5.75 32.33 21.46
CA PHE A 565 -6.89 31.43 21.60
C PHE A 565 -8.20 32.15 21.93
N THR A 566 -9.20 31.95 21.08
CA THR A 566 -10.54 32.51 21.26
C THR A 566 -11.62 31.54 20.76
N SER A 567 -12.78 31.59 21.39
CA SER A 567 -13.99 30.89 20.93
C SER A 567 -14.88 31.80 20.06
N ASN A 568 -14.41 32.99 19.69
CA ASN A 568 -15.14 33.91 18.83
C ASN A 568 -14.73 33.70 17.37
N PRO A 569 -15.56 33.04 16.53
CA PRO A 569 -15.18 32.74 15.15
C PRO A 569 -14.94 34.00 14.32
N GLY A 570 -15.59 35.13 14.65
CA GLY A 570 -15.38 36.39 13.93
C GLY A 570 -13.98 36.97 14.10
N LEU A 571 -13.31 36.73 15.22
CA LEU A 571 -11.92 37.14 15.44
C LEU A 571 -10.95 36.23 14.68
N VAL A 572 -11.21 34.92 14.71
CA VAL A 572 -10.44 33.91 13.98
C VAL A 572 -10.50 34.17 12.47
N THR A 573 -11.71 34.33 11.91
CA THR A 573 -11.90 34.64 10.48
C THR A 573 -11.24 35.97 10.09
N ALA A 574 -11.25 36.98 10.96
CA ALA A 574 -10.58 38.25 10.69
C ALA A 574 -9.06 38.11 10.65
N ALA A 575 -8.48 37.26 11.51
CA ALA A 575 -7.05 36.98 11.51
C ALA A 575 -6.64 36.16 10.27
N LEU A 576 -7.39 35.10 9.95
CA LEU A 576 -7.17 34.30 8.74
C LEU A 576 -7.23 35.15 7.46
N ALA A 577 -8.21 36.05 7.35
CA ALA A 577 -8.37 36.93 6.19
C ALA A 577 -7.26 38.00 6.05
N ALA A 578 -6.43 38.19 7.08
CA ALA A 578 -5.31 39.12 7.06
C ALA A 578 -3.99 38.47 6.63
N LEU A 579 -3.93 37.13 6.56
CA LEU A 579 -2.74 36.41 6.12
C LEU A 579 -2.51 36.63 4.62
N THR A 580 -1.25 36.83 4.26
CA THR A 580 -0.80 36.95 2.88
C THR A 580 0.52 36.24 2.75
N ALA A 581 0.65 35.37 1.75
CA ALA A 581 1.88 34.69 1.42
C ALA A 581 2.80 35.60 0.59
N GLY A 582 4.10 35.51 0.86
CA GLY A 582 5.18 36.24 0.22
C GLY A 582 6.34 36.48 1.18
N GLY A 583 7.57 36.44 0.66
CA GLY A 583 8.78 36.52 1.49
C GLY A 583 9.62 35.25 1.35
N GLY A 584 10.59 35.09 2.25
CA GLY A 584 11.61 34.02 2.17
C GLY A 584 12.72 34.34 1.17
N ALA A 585 13.91 33.74 1.32
CA ALA A 585 14.99 33.90 0.35
C ALA A 585 15.66 32.59 -0.08
N ASP A 586 15.48 31.49 0.65
CA ASP A 586 15.78 30.12 0.21
C ASP A 586 14.56 29.19 0.35
N LEU A 587 14.78 27.88 0.16
CA LEU A 587 13.69 26.90 0.18
C LEU A 587 13.32 26.46 1.60
N PRO A 588 14.25 26.17 2.52
CA PRO A 588 13.86 25.84 3.89
C PRO A 588 13.34 27.07 4.63
N GLU A 589 12.33 26.88 5.47
CA GLU A 589 11.65 27.95 6.19
C GLU A 589 11.80 27.76 7.72
N SER A 590 11.12 28.56 8.54
CA SER A 590 11.38 28.61 10.00
C SER A 590 10.46 27.76 10.90
N GLN A 591 9.96 26.61 10.43
CA GLN A 591 8.94 25.79 11.11
C GLN A 591 9.37 25.31 12.49
N TYR A 592 10.62 24.88 12.67
CA TYR A 592 11.12 24.42 13.98
C TYR A 592 11.11 25.56 15.02
N GLU A 593 11.52 26.76 14.62
CA GLU A 593 11.45 27.95 15.47
C GLU A 593 9.99 28.32 15.77
N ALA A 594 9.12 28.32 14.76
CA ALA A 594 7.69 28.62 14.93
C ALA A 594 7.01 27.67 15.92
N LEU A 595 7.24 26.35 15.80
CA LEU A 595 6.72 25.35 16.72
C LEU A 595 7.31 25.50 18.13
N TYR A 596 8.60 25.79 18.24
CA TYR A 596 9.24 26.04 19.53
C TYR A 596 8.61 27.25 20.23
N GLN A 597 8.40 28.35 19.51
CA GLN A 597 7.76 29.55 20.04
C GLN A 597 6.27 29.35 20.34
N ALA A 598 5.56 28.50 19.59
CA ALA A 598 4.19 28.13 19.91
C ALA A 598 4.09 27.46 21.29
N MET A 599 5.10 26.68 21.69
CA MET A 599 5.16 26.02 23.00
C MET A 599 5.71 26.92 24.12
N MET A 600 6.75 27.70 23.81
CA MET A 600 7.54 28.41 24.82
C MET A 600 7.17 29.90 24.93
N GLY A 601 6.90 30.55 23.81
CA GLY A 601 6.54 31.97 23.73
C GLY A 601 7.63 32.92 24.23
N THR A 602 8.89 32.47 24.28
CA THR A 602 10.00 33.19 24.90
C THR A 602 10.64 34.25 24.01
N GLY A 603 10.29 34.25 22.72
CA GLY A 603 10.98 35.05 21.72
C GLY A 603 12.32 34.43 21.31
N LEU A 604 12.95 35.04 20.30
CA LEU A 604 14.27 34.71 19.77
C LEU A 604 15.19 35.90 20.03
N ASP A 605 16.13 35.74 20.95
CA ASP A 605 17.15 36.72 21.33
C ASP A 605 18.51 36.17 20.88
N LEU A 606 19.03 36.70 19.77
CA LEU A 606 20.19 36.12 19.09
C LEU A 606 21.51 36.48 19.77
N ASN A 607 21.52 37.56 20.54
CA ASN A 607 22.73 38.09 21.17
C ASN A 607 22.70 37.93 22.71
N ASN A 608 21.58 37.45 23.26
CA ASN A 608 21.31 37.17 24.66
C ASN A 608 21.45 38.42 25.57
N ASP A 609 21.08 39.59 25.04
CA ASP A 609 21.10 40.85 25.77
C ASP A 609 19.73 41.29 26.31
N ASN A 610 18.69 40.50 26.02
CA ASN A 610 17.30 40.68 26.43
C ASN A 610 16.67 41.98 25.86
N ASP A 611 17.24 42.54 24.79
CA ASP A 611 16.57 43.36 23.79
C ASP A 611 16.08 42.43 22.66
N PHE A 612 14.97 42.78 22.00
CA PHE A 612 14.39 41.97 20.90
C PHE A 612 14.14 42.85 19.68
N ASN A 613 14.87 43.96 19.59
CA ASN A 613 14.74 44.94 18.52
C ASN A 613 15.90 44.84 17.52
N ASP A 614 16.84 43.91 17.71
CA ASP A 614 17.92 43.70 16.75
C ASP A 614 17.44 42.90 15.54
N LEU A 615 18.24 42.97 14.47
CA LEU A 615 17.95 42.26 13.23
C LEU A 615 17.98 40.74 13.46
N GLY A 616 16.93 40.04 13.04
CA GLY A 616 16.82 38.59 13.22
C GLY A 616 16.10 38.16 14.50
N GLU A 617 15.81 39.07 15.42
CA GLU A 617 15.18 38.77 16.70
C GLU A 617 13.66 38.82 16.65
N ILE A 618 13.02 38.05 17.53
CA ILE A 618 11.57 37.93 17.63
C ILE A 618 11.17 38.23 19.07
N ALA A 619 10.37 39.27 19.27
CA ALA A 619 9.86 39.58 20.60
C ALA A 619 8.98 38.43 21.17
N PRO A 620 8.97 38.21 22.50
CA PRO A 620 8.14 37.19 23.13
C PRO A 620 6.64 37.35 22.81
N GLN A 621 6.02 36.29 22.29
CA GLN A 621 4.58 36.23 21.95
C GLN A 621 3.95 34.94 22.49
N PRO A 622 3.78 34.81 23.82
CA PRO A 622 3.24 33.59 24.43
C PRO A 622 1.75 33.42 24.14
N LEU A 623 1.36 32.17 23.85
CA LEU A 623 -0.03 31.77 23.67
C LEU A 623 -0.72 31.40 25.00
N SER A 624 -2.02 31.65 25.07
CA SER A 624 -2.85 31.38 26.26
C SER A 624 -3.39 29.94 26.31
N TRP A 625 -2.51 28.94 26.18
CA TRP A 625 -2.85 27.52 26.33
C TRP A 625 -3.55 27.23 27.66
N ASP A 626 -4.65 26.47 27.64
CA ASP A 626 -5.33 26.01 28.86
C ASP A 626 -4.90 24.58 29.19
N SER A 627 -4.34 24.39 30.38
CA SER A 627 -3.84 23.10 30.85
C SER A 627 -4.91 22.00 31.00
N ASN A 628 -6.20 22.36 30.95
CA ASN A 628 -7.31 21.41 30.99
C ASN A 628 -7.81 21.01 29.61
N ARG A 629 -7.29 21.63 28.55
CA ARG A 629 -7.69 21.42 27.16
C ARG A 629 -6.60 20.64 26.42
N ALA A 630 -7.01 19.88 25.41
CA ALA A 630 -6.06 19.15 24.57
C ALA A 630 -5.41 20.13 23.57
N PRO A 631 -4.07 20.27 23.58
CA PRO A 631 -3.36 21.14 22.67
C PRO A 631 -3.15 20.44 21.32
N ILE A 632 -3.74 21.00 20.27
CA ILE A 632 -3.63 20.52 18.89
C ILE A 632 -2.99 21.63 18.05
N ILE A 633 -1.99 21.27 17.24
CA ILE A 633 -1.36 22.16 16.27
C ILE A 633 -1.56 21.58 14.87
N PHE A 634 -2.10 22.39 13.97
CA PHE A 634 -2.05 22.17 12.53
C PHE A 634 -0.97 23.07 11.96
N LEU A 635 0.12 22.48 11.49
CA LEU A 635 1.22 23.16 10.81
C LEU A 635 1.00 23.02 9.30
N MET A 636 0.88 24.13 8.57
CA MET A 636 0.61 24.11 7.13
C MET A 636 1.82 24.67 6.40
N THR A 637 2.37 23.90 5.46
CA THR A 637 3.66 24.16 4.81
C THR A 637 3.82 23.33 3.54
N ASP A 638 4.62 23.78 2.59
CA ASP A 638 5.02 23.03 1.38
C ASP A 638 6.54 22.86 1.26
N ALA A 639 7.32 23.47 2.17
CA ALA A 639 8.76 23.51 2.11
C ALA A 639 9.48 22.87 3.31
N ASP A 640 10.77 22.55 3.13
CA ASP A 640 11.68 22.01 4.14
C ASP A 640 11.85 22.95 5.35
N PHE A 641 12.37 22.44 6.46
CA PHE A 641 12.61 23.23 7.68
C PHE A 641 14.10 23.57 7.81
N HIS A 642 14.40 24.82 8.18
CA HIS A 642 15.70 25.18 8.71
C HIS A 642 15.97 24.48 10.05
N ASP A 643 17.18 23.92 10.21
CA ASP A 643 17.58 23.20 11.42
C ASP A 643 18.88 23.74 12.02
N ALA A 644 18.77 24.57 13.06
CA ALA A 644 19.90 25.19 13.76
C ALA A 644 20.88 24.19 14.43
N ASP A 645 20.54 22.89 14.52
CA ASP A 645 21.46 21.87 15.03
C ASP A 645 22.52 21.45 14.00
N VAL A 646 22.22 21.59 12.71
CA VAL A 646 23.07 21.13 11.60
C VAL A 646 23.43 22.26 10.64
N GLU A 647 22.59 23.28 10.57
CA GLU A 647 22.79 24.50 9.79
C GLU A 647 23.20 25.64 10.73
N ASP A 648 24.08 26.52 10.25
CA ASP A 648 24.57 27.67 11.03
C ASP A 648 23.55 28.83 10.92
N TYR A 649 22.29 28.59 11.33
CA TYR A 649 21.16 29.52 11.14
C TYR A 649 20.40 29.87 12.43
N PRO A 650 19.96 31.14 12.57
CA PRO A 650 20.43 32.32 11.83
C PRO A 650 21.85 32.70 12.32
N SER A 651 22.85 32.49 11.46
CA SER A 651 24.29 32.79 11.56
C SER A 651 24.95 32.73 12.95
N GLY A 652 25.48 31.58 13.36
CA GLY A 652 26.52 31.49 14.41
C GLY A 652 26.06 31.77 15.84
N THR A 653 24.77 31.96 16.06
CA THR A 653 24.18 32.39 17.33
C THR A 653 23.96 31.22 18.28
N GLY A 654 23.55 30.05 17.76
CA GLY A 654 23.21 28.87 18.57
C GLY A 654 22.01 29.06 19.50
N GLU A 655 21.28 30.18 19.36
CA GLU A 655 20.13 30.57 20.19
C GLU A 655 18.78 30.28 19.51
N ALA A 656 18.74 30.08 18.18
CA ALA A 656 17.53 29.62 17.51
C ALA A 656 17.26 28.13 17.77
N ALA A 657 15.98 27.78 17.83
CA ALA A 657 15.56 26.42 18.08
C ALA A 657 15.67 25.57 16.82
N GLY A 658 16.64 24.64 16.84
CA GLY A 658 16.71 23.53 15.90
C GLY A 658 15.83 22.35 16.32
N ARG A 659 15.95 21.27 15.55
CA ARG A 659 15.25 20.01 15.73
C ARG A 659 15.29 19.49 17.17
N ASN A 660 16.48 19.41 17.77
CA ASN A 660 16.70 18.82 19.09
C ASN A 660 16.04 19.62 20.20
N ALA A 661 16.04 20.94 20.11
CA ALA A 661 15.42 21.82 21.10
C ALA A 661 13.91 21.62 21.15
N LEU A 662 13.26 21.53 19.99
CA LEU A 662 11.84 21.27 19.88
C LEU A 662 11.49 19.85 20.32
N LEU A 663 12.20 18.82 19.82
CA LEU A 663 11.94 17.43 20.21
C LEU A 663 12.10 17.22 21.73
N ALA A 664 13.03 17.92 22.37
CA ALA A 664 13.18 17.88 23.83
C ALA A 664 11.95 18.46 24.55
N GLN A 665 11.37 19.56 24.06
CA GLN A 665 10.14 20.13 24.64
C GLN A 665 8.91 19.27 24.35
N LEU A 666 8.84 18.62 23.18
CA LEU A 666 7.74 17.68 22.88
C LEU A 666 7.81 16.42 23.76
N ALA A 667 9.02 15.91 24.02
CA ALA A 667 9.20 14.76 24.90
C ALA A 667 8.94 15.12 26.39
N ASN A 668 9.38 16.30 26.83
CA ASN A 668 9.21 16.77 28.21
C ASN A 668 8.88 18.27 28.25
N PRO A 669 7.59 18.64 28.12
CA PRO A 669 7.18 20.04 28.11
C PRO A 669 7.51 20.73 29.42
N THR A 670 8.16 21.90 29.34
CA THR A 670 8.54 22.68 30.53
C THR A 670 7.56 23.80 30.88
N VAL A 671 6.78 24.28 29.91
CA VAL A 671 5.83 25.40 30.05
C VAL A 671 4.37 24.93 29.97
N MET A 672 4.11 23.87 29.19
CA MET A 672 2.78 23.28 29.01
C MET A 672 2.59 22.06 29.93
N SER A 673 1.35 21.72 30.26
CA SER A 673 1.04 20.51 31.06
C SER A 673 1.25 19.22 30.28
N GLU A 674 1.16 19.29 28.96
CA GLU A 674 1.40 18.20 28.01
C GLU A 674 1.83 18.78 26.66
N ALA A 675 2.45 17.96 25.82
CA ALA A 675 2.91 18.38 24.51
C ALA A 675 1.73 18.49 23.54
N PRO A 676 1.75 19.46 22.60
CA PRO A 676 0.78 19.50 21.52
C PRO A 676 0.91 18.29 20.60
N ARG A 677 -0.23 17.81 20.08
CA ARG A 677 -0.26 16.91 18.92
C ARG A 677 -0.10 17.75 17.66
N ILE A 678 0.92 17.44 16.84
CA ILE A 678 1.28 18.26 15.67
C ILE A 678 0.94 17.52 14.38
N PHE A 679 -0.07 18.01 13.68
CA PHE A 679 -0.42 17.54 12.34
C PHE A 679 0.20 18.46 11.30
N THR A 680 1.14 17.94 10.52
CA THR A 680 1.74 18.68 9.41
C THR A 680 0.91 18.44 8.15
N LEU A 681 0.36 19.50 7.59
CA LEU A 681 -0.50 19.49 6.41
C LEU A 681 0.29 19.98 5.22
N ASN A 682 0.78 19.04 4.42
CA ASN A 682 1.63 19.32 3.27
C ASN A 682 0.79 19.67 2.03
N ALA A 683 1.09 20.79 1.37
CA ALA A 683 0.42 21.25 0.15
C ALA A 683 1.09 20.78 -1.16
N ALA A 684 2.11 19.92 -1.08
CA ALA A 684 3.00 19.54 -2.18
C ALA A 684 2.39 19.48 -3.60
N TRP A 685 3.09 20.20 -4.49
CA TRP A 685 3.01 20.23 -5.95
C TRP A 685 3.21 18.86 -6.61
N SER A 686 2.33 18.47 -7.56
CA SER A 686 2.51 17.26 -8.39
C SER A 686 2.39 17.52 -9.90
N GLY A 687 3.37 18.24 -10.46
CA GLY A 687 3.74 18.15 -11.89
C GLY A 687 3.28 19.28 -12.83
N PRO A 688 3.87 19.39 -14.05
CA PRO A 688 3.77 20.60 -14.86
C PRO A 688 2.43 20.73 -15.59
N ASP A 689 1.90 21.94 -15.58
CA ASP A 689 0.84 22.44 -16.44
C ASP A 689 1.18 22.15 -17.93
N ILE A 690 0.52 21.13 -18.49
CA ILE A 690 0.46 20.92 -19.94
C ILE A 690 -0.57 21.85 -20.60
N THR A 691 -0.73 23.09 -20.12
CA THR A 691 -1.49 24.13 -20.84
C THR A 691 -1.03 25.58 -20.60
N SER A 692 0.19 25.97 -20.97
CA SER A 692 0.43 27.16 -21.83
C SER A 692 1.92 27.55 -21.92
N GLY A 693 2.33 28.01 -23.11
CA GLY A 693 3.72 28.34 -23.37
C GLY A 693 4.21 29.70 -22.88
N MET A 694 5.54 29.78 -22.83
CA MET A 694 6.44 30.95 -22.91
C MET A 694 6.99 31.54 -21.59
N PHE A 695 8.34 31.68 -21.59
CA PHE A 695 9.25 32.41 -20.70
C PHE A 695 9.57 31.71 -19.37
N GLY A 696 10.81 31.51 -18.92
CA GLY A 696 12.16 31.84 -19.39
C GLY A 696 13.18 31.19 -18.44
N SER A 697 14.37 30.95 -18.96
CA SER A 697 15.54 30.28 -18.34
C SER A 697 16.09 30.94 -17.08
N GLU A 698 16.53 30.11 -16.13
CA GLU A 698 17.69 30.16 -15.21
C GLU A 698 17.32 29.22 -14.04
N GLY A 699 17.89 28.05 -13.78
CA GLY A 699 19.28 27.63 -13.84
C GLY A 699 19.74 27.29 -12.42
N HIS A 700 19.48 26.07 -11.92
CA HIS A 700 20.34 25.36 -10.96
C HIS A 700 19.96 23.87 -10.86
N GLU A 701 20.93 23.02 -11.22
CA GLU A 701 21.03 21.57 -10.99
C GLU A 701 21.15 21.30 -9.46
N SER A 702 20.90 20.13 -8.87
CA SER A 702 20.99 18.73 -9.33
C SER A 702 20.32 17.78 -8.30
N PRO A 703 20.09 16.49 -8.64
CA PRO A 703 19.26 15.52 -7.93
C PRO A 703 20.03 14.74 -6.84
N GLY A 704 19.37 14.46 -5.71
CA GLY A 704 19.86 13.54 -4.69
C GLY A 704 19.37 13.84 -3.26
N GLY A 705 18.25 13.25 -2.86
CA GLY A 705 17.72 13.27 -1.49
C GLY A 705 16.20 13.13 -1.50
N GLY A 706 15.64 12.14 -0.80
CA GLY A 706 14.19 12.03 -0.61
C GLY A 706 13.64 13.25 0.14
N ASP A 707 12.36 13.55 -0.06
CA ASP A 707 11.59 14.65 0.51
C ASP A 707 11.98 14.96 1.99
N LYS A 708 12.77 16.03 2.20
CA LYS A 708 13.36 16.41 3.50
C LYS A 708 12.28 16.96 4.43
N LEU A 709 11.33 17.75 3.92
CA LEU A 709 10.10 18.15 4.62
C LEU A 709 9.40 16.94 5.22
N ALA A 710 9.16 15.91 4.41
CA ALA A 710 8.39 14.78 4.90
C ALA A 710 9.14 13.96 5.96
N GLN A 711 10.46 13.84 5.85
CA GLN A 711 11.29 13.30 6.93
C GLN A 711 11.14 14.12 8.22
N GLN A 712 11.28 15.45 8.12
CA GLN A 712 11.19 16.36 9.27
C GLN A 712 9.80 16.33 9.92
N ALA A 713 8.73 16.27 9.13
CA ALA A 713 7.35 16.18 9.59
C ALA A 713 7.04 14.83 10.26
N ASN A 714 7.54 13.72 9.72
CA ASN A 714 7.37 12.40 10.34
C ASN A 714 8.10 12.27 11.68
N GLU A 715 9.27 12.91 11.81
CA GLU A 715 9.99 12.97 13.08
C GLU A 715 9.19 13.76 14.14
N LEU A 716 8.54 14.86 13.75
CA LEU A 716 7.62 15.58 14.62
C LEU A 716 6.41 14.73 15.01
N ALA A 717 5.81 14.05 14.04
CA ALA A 717 4.65 13.19 14.27
C ALA A 717 4.96 12.08 15.29
N ALA A 718 6.13 11.45 15.17
CA ALA A 718 6.57 10.36 16.05
C ALA A 718 6.67 10.77 17.53
N VAL A 719 7.03 12.03 17.83
CA VAL A 719 7.20 12.51 19.22
C VAL A 719 5.96 13.25 19.73
N SER A 720 5.22 13.92 18.85
CA SER A 720 4.01 14.67 19.21
C SER A 720 2.72 13.85 19.22
N LYS A 721 2.74 12.58 18.79
CA LYS A 721 1.53 11.78 18.50
C LYS A 721 0.65 12.43 17.41
N GLY A 722 1.27 13.15 16.49
CA GLY A 722 0.61 13.75 15.33
C GLY A 722 0.77 12.89 14.08
N ALA A 723 0.67 13.52 12.90
CA ALA A 723 0.90 12.88 11.61
C ALA A 723 1.28 13.91 10.55
N LEU A 724 1.99 13.46 9.52
CA LEU A 724 2.04 14.14 8.23
C LEU A 724 0.81 13.74 7.42
N ILE A 725 0.10 14.69 6.84
CA ILE A 725 -1.11 14.46 6.03
C ILE A 725 -1.01 15.34 4.79
N TYR A 726 -1.32 14.79 3.63
CA TYR A 726 -1.32 15.54 2.37
C TYR A 726 -2.65 16.23 2.16
N ALA A 727 -2.61 17.55 1.98
CA ALA A 727 -3.78 18.38 1.69
C ALA A 727 -4.14 18.42 0.19
N GLY A 728 -3.38 17.71 -0.66
CA GLY A 728 -3.49 17.72 -2.11
C GLY A 728 -2.88 18.97 -2.75
N ASP A 729 -2.61 18.89 -4.05
CA ASP A 729 -2.12 20.00 -4.87
C ASP A 729 -3.09 21.20 -4.77
N ASP A 730 -2.57 22.42 -4.71
CA ASP A 730 -3.36 23.64 -4.46
C ASP A 730 -4.22 23.55 -3.17
N THR A 731 -3.94 22.60 -2.28
CA THR A 731 -4.70 22.29 -1.05
C THR A 731 -6.17 21.93 -1.26
N ILE A 732 -6.56 21.40 -2.42
CA ILE A 732 -7.97 21.08 -2.75
C ILE A 732 -8.64 20.11 -1.76
N HIS A 733 -7.86 19.32 -1.02
CA HIS A 733 -8.33 18.35 -0.02
C HIS A 733 -8.06 18.81 1.42
N PHE A 734 -7.74 20.07 1.67
CA PHE A 734 -7.42 20.57 3.02
C PHE A 734 -8.47 20.24 4.09
N THR A 735 -9.77 20.38 3.76
CA THR A 735 -10.85 20.00 4.70
C THR A 735 -10.80 18.51 5.06
N GLN A 736 -10.44 17.65 4.10
CA GLN A 736 -10.31 16.21 4.28
C GLN A 736 -9.04 15.86 5.07
N ALA A 737 -7.94 16.56 4.83
CA ALA A 737 -6.69 16.39 5.58
C ALA A 737 -6.86 16.75 7.06
N VAL A 738 -7.57 17.84 7.37
CA VAL A 738 -7.92 18.16 8.76
C VAL A 738 -8.85 17.09 9.34
N ARG A 739 -9.80 16.56 8.57
CA ARG A 739 -10.65 15.48 9.07
C ARG A 739 -9.84 14.23 9.44
N GLU A 740 -8.92 13.82 8.57
CA GLU A 740 -8.03 12.68 8.82
C GLU A 740 -7.21 12.87 10.10
N ALA A 741 -6.70 14.07 10.34
CA ALA A 741 -6.03 14.41 11.60
C ALA A 741 -6.93 14.24 12.82
N LEU A 742 -8.19 14.68 12.72
CA LEU A 742 -9.17 14.54 13.81
C LEU A 742 -9.55 13.08 14.04
N ASP A 743 -9.58 12.23 13.02
CA ASP A 743 -9.79 10.79 13.20
C ASP A 743 -8.60 10.12 13.89
N LEU A 744 -7.38 10.56 13.60
CA LEU A 744 -6.21 10.16 14.37
C LEU A 744 -6.26 10.67 15.83
N LEU A 745 -7.07 11.69 16.14
CA LEU A 745 -7.38 12.03 17.53
C LEU A 745 -8.26 10.99 18.23
N ALA A 746 -9.09 10.28 17.45
CA ALA A 746 -9.98 9.24 17.96
C ALA A 746 -9.26 7.93 18.26
N LEU A 747 -8.14 7.68 17.59
CA LEU A 747 -7.24 6.60 17.90
C LEU A 747 -6.31 7.07 19.03
N ASP A 748 -6.67 6.82 20.29
CA ASP A 748 -5.64 6.85 21.35
C ASP A 748 -4.73 5.66 21.11
N ILE A 749 -3.78 5.80 20.17
CA ILE A 749 -2.74 4.82 19.91
C ILE A 749 -1.61 5.16 20.89
N PRO A 750 -1.51 4.50 22.06
CA PRO A 750 -0.22 4.36 22.70
C PRO A 750 0.59 3.45 21.80
N MET A 751 1.42 4.03 20.92
CA MET A 751 2.50 3.28 20.28
C MET A 751 3.62 3.00 21.29
N ALA A 752 3.29 2.62 22.53
CA ALA A 752 4.23 2.30 23.57
C ALA A 752 3.69 1.05 24.28
N GLY A 753 4.20 -0.09 23.85
CA GLY A 753 3.94 -1.38 24.44
C GLY A 753 5.24 -1.95 24.97
N THR A 754 5.34 -3.26 24.92
CA THR A 754 6.51 -4.00 25.38
C THR A 754 7.19 -4.62 24.18
N CYS A 755 8.47 -4.34 24.02
CA CYS A 755 9.30 -5.02 23.05
C CYS A 755 9.96 -6.25 23.67
N CYS A 756 9.71 -7.41 23.05
CA CYS A 756 10.26 -8.70 23.44
C CYS A 756 11.32 -9.12 22.43
N THR A 757 12.59 -8.98 22.80
CA THR A 757 13.71 -9.32 21.92
C THR A 757 13.89 -10.83 21.77
N SER A 758 14.63 -11.26 20.74
CA SER A 758 15.00 -12.68 20.56
C SER A 758 15.78 -13.28 21.73
N ASP A 759 16.43 -12.42 22.52
CA ASP A 759 17.21 -12.78 23.70
C ASP A 759 16.36 -12.80 24.99
N MET A 760 15.03 -12.64 24.86
CA MET A 760 14.04 -12.60 25.95
C MET A 760 14.22 -11.44 26.93
N GLU A 761 14.91 -10.39 26.49
CA GLU A 761 14.87 -9.10 27.18
C GLU A 761 13.59 -8.35 26.81
N CYS A 762 12.97 -7.76 27.83
CA CYS A 762 11.67 -7.12 27.77
C CYS A 762 11.86 -5.61 28.04
N GLN A 763 11.40 -4.77 27.12
CA GLN A 763 11.54 -3.31 27.20
C GLN A 763 10.15 -2.66 27.11
N GLU A 764 9.65 -2.14 28.23
CA GLU A 764 8.36 -1.44 28.28
C GLU A 764 8.48 0.00 27.78
N GLY A 765 7.37 0.56 27.30
CA GLY A 765 7.31 1.94 26.81
C GLY A 765 7.95 2.13 25.43
N ILE A 766 8.11 1.04 24.68
CA ILE A 766 8.76 1.01 23.36
C ILE A 766 7.70 0.88 22.27
N SER A 767 7.86 1.64 21.19
CA SER A 767 6.98 1.55 20.03
C SER A 767 7.19 0.28 19.22
N ASN A 768 6.16 -0.15 18.49
CA ASN A 768 6.27 -1.29 17.58
C ASN A 768 7.43 -1.09 16.59
N MET A 769 7.58 0.14 16.07
CA MET A 769 8.66 0.50 15.15
C MET A 769 10.04 0.44 15.81
N GLN A 770 10.22 1.01 17.00
CA GLN A 770 11.47 0.87 17.76
C GLN A 770 11.76 -0.60 18.10
N CYS A 771 10.73 -1.39 18.41
CA CYS A 771 10.91 -2.80 18.70
C CYS A 771 11.45 -3.58 17.50
N LEU A 772 10.88 -3.34 16.32
CA LEU A 772 11.30 -4.00 15.09
C LEU A 772 12.67 -3.51 14.60
N GLU A 773 12.94 -2.20 14.66
CA GLU A 773 14.12 -1.59 14.05
C GLU A 773 15.34 -1.49 14.96
N GLN A 774 15.13 -1.17 16.24
CA GLN A 774 16.23 -0.96 17.20
C GLN A 774 16.57 -2.24 17.96
N PHE A 775 15.57 -3.07 18.24
CA PHE A 775 15.71 -4.24 19.11
C PHE A 775 15.51 -5.57 18.38
N GLY A 776 15.01 -5.57 17.14
CA GLY A 776 14.71 -6.77 16.36
C GLY A 776 13.74 -7.73 17.09
N GLY A 777 12.84 -7.20 17.92
CA GLY A 777 11.95 -7.96 18.79
C GLY A 777 10.51 -8.04 18.29
N ALA A 778 9.72 -8.89 18.93
CA ALA A 778 8.27 -8.95 18.76
C ALA A 778 7.59 -7.97 19.73
N TRP A 779 6.65 -7.18 19.22
CA TRP A 779 5.96 -6.17 20.01
C TRP A 779 4.63 -6.71 20.56
N THR A 780 4.29 -6.35 21.79
CA THR A 780 3.01 -6.68 22.44
C THR A 780 2.49 -5.54 23.31
N SER A 781 1.19 -5.51 23.57
CA SER A 781 0.55 -4.56 24.49
C SER A 781 0.65 -4.95 25.97
N GLY A 782 1.12 -6.17 26.29
CA GLY A 782 1.28 -6.69 27.66
C GLY A 782 2.49 -6.11 28.44
N LYS A 783 2.59 -6.37 29.75
CA LYS A 783 3.69 -5.91 30.64
C LYS A 783 4.71 -7.00 30.97
N CYS A 784 5.92 -6.63 31.38
CA CYS A 784 7.07 -7.53 31.59
C CYS A 784 7.06 -8.35 32.90
N ASP A 785 6.07 -8.14 33.77
CA ASP A 785 6.18 -8.53 35.19
C ASP A 785 5.63 -9.94 35.55
N ILE A 786 5.14 -10.70 34.58
CA ILE A 786 4.45 -11.99 34.82
C ILE A 786 5.28 -13.12 34.18
N ASP A 787 5.71 -14.08 35.00
CA ASP A 787 6.38 -15.35 34.62
C ASP A 787 5.74 -16.46 35.48
N CYS A 788 4.58 -16.92 35.06
CA CYS A 788 3.73 -17.83 35.80
C CYS A 788 4.24 -19.27 35.77
N ASN A 789 4.91 -19.67 34.70
CA ASN A 789 5.54 -20.98 34.58
C ASN A 789 6.93 -21.04 35.28
N MET A 790 7.41 -19.91 35.81
CA MET A 790 8.67 -19.72 36.54
C MET A 790 9.91 -20.18 35.76
N ASN A 791 9.86 -20.13 34.43
CA ASN A 791 10.97 -20.56 33.59
C ASN A 791 12.06 -19.47 33.46
N GLY A 792 11.83 -18.29 34.07
CA GLY A 792 12.73 -17.14 34.05
C GLY A 792 12.50 -16.21 32.86
N ARG A 793 11.38 -16.33 32.14
CA ARG A 793 11.01 -15.53 30.97
C ARG A 793 9.63 -14.90 31.20
N PRO A 794 9.44 -13.62 30.86
CA PRO A 794 8.12 -13.01 30.92
C PRO A 794 7.15 -13.70 29.96
N ASP A 795 6.01 -14.13 30.48
CA ASP A 795 4.95 -14.81 29.74
C ASP A 795 4.47 -14.01 28.53
N THR A 796 4.37 -12.68 28.70
CA THR A 796 4.00 -11.74 27.64
C THR A 796 4.96 -11.80 26.45
N CYS A 797 6.25 -12.06 26.71
CA CYS A 797 7.23 -12.28 25.65
C CYS A 797 7.17 -13.68 25.07
N GLU A 798 6.82 -14.68 25.87
CA GLU A 798 6.63 -16.03 25.37
C GLU A 798 5.42 -16.12 24.43
N ILE A 799 4.32 -15.43 24.75
CA ILE A 799 3.13 -15.30 23.90
C ILE A 799 3.49 -14.54 22.61
N ALA A 800 4.11 -13.36 22.74
CA ALA A 800 4.46 -12.52 21.59
C ALA A 800 5.43 -13.19 20.61
N LEU A 801 6.30 -14.08 21.09
CA LEU A 801 7.23 -14.86 20.28
C LEU A 801 6.66 -16.21 19.80
N GLY A 802 5.39 -16.51 20.12
CA GLY A 802 4.73 -17.78 19.78
C GLY A 802 5.38 -19.01 20.42
N LEU A 803 6.02 -18.84 21.58
CA LEU A 803 6.71 -19.90 22.32
C LEU A 803 5.78 -20.67 23.26
N VAL A 804 4.65 -20.07 23.63
CA VAL A 804 3.57 -20.65 24.42
C VAL A 804 2.22 -20.32 23.76
N ILE A 805 1.21 -21.13 24.07
CA ILE A 805 -0.14 -21.02 23.51
C ILE A 805 -1.01 -20.21 24.50
N ASP A 806 -1.88 -19.35 23.95
CA ASP A 806 -2.87 -18.51 24.65
C ASP A 806 -4.16 -18.55 23.80
N ASP A 807 -4.85 -19.71 23.79
CA ASP A 807 -5.99 -19.99 22.91
C ASP A 807 -7.21 -19.13 23.25
N ASN A 808 -7.32 -18.65 24.50
CA ASN A 808 -8.38 -17.75 24.94
C ASN A 808 -8.02 -16.26 24.80
N ALA A 809 -6.81 -15.96 24.31
CA ALA A 809 -6.26 -14.64 24.03
C ALA A 809 -6.35 -13.65 25.21
N ASN A 810 -6.32 -14.15 26.44
CA ASN A 810 -6.48 -13.32 27.63
C ASN A 810 -5.16 -12.68 28.12
N GLY A 811 -4.04 -13.00 27.44
CA GLY A 811 -2.72 -12.47 27.74
C GLY A 811 -1.96 -13.25 28.82
N VAL A 812 -2.45 -14.43 29.22
CA VAL A 812 -1.81 -15.38 30.12
C VAL A 812 -1.63 -16.71 29.38
N PRO A 813 -0.43 -17.33 29.39
CA PRO A 813 -0.22 -18.60 28.71
C PRO A 813 -1.15 -19.68 29.27
N ASP A 814 -1.74 -20.50 28.41
CA ASP A 814 -2.70 -21.54 28.81
C ASP A 814 -2.09 -22.57 29.77
N ILE A 815 -0.78 -22.80 29.66
CA ILE A 815 -0.01 -23.66 30.58
C ILE A 815 -0.06 -23.16 32.03
N CYS A 816 -0.26 -21.86 32.25
CA CYS A 816 -0.39 -21.26 33.56
C CYS A 816 -1.82 -21.25 34.09
N GLU A 817 -2.78 -21.39 33.19
CA GLU A 817 -4.21 -21.42 33.49
C GLU A 817 -4.74 -22.85 33.57
N CYS A 818 -3.99 -23.84 33.05
CA CYS A 818 -4.44 -25.22 32.89
C CYS A 818 -5.75 -25.25 32.09
N LEU A 819 -5.76 -24.53 30.95
CA LEU A 819 -6.94 -24.34 30.12
C LEU A 819 -7.50 -25.69 29.65
N GLY A 820 -8.73 -26.01 30.07
CA GLY A 820 -9.34 -27.33 29.87
C GLY A 820 -9.60 -28.13 31.13
N ASP A 821 -8.97 -27.80 32.27
CA ASP A 821 -9.27 -28.40 33.58
C ASP A 821 -10.49 -27.72 34.20
N THR A 822 -11.64 -28.06 33.65
CA THR A 822 -12.92 -27.51 34.07
C THR A 822 -13.30 -27.92 35.50
N ASN A 823 -12.69 -28.96 36.06
CA ASN A 823 -13.04 -29.51 37.37
C ASN A 823 -12.03 -29.15 38.50
N GLY A 824 -10.87 -28.60 38.14
CA GLY A 824 -9.85 -28.07 39.03
C GLY A 824 -8.93 -29.13 39.65
N ASP A 825 -8.85 -30.33 39.09
CA ASP A 825 -8.01 -31.43 39.60
C ASP A 825 -6.62 -31.53 38.96
N ARG A 826 -6.31 -30.60 38.06
CA ARG A 826 -5.05 -30.43 37.30
C ARG A 826 -4.78 -31.57 36.32
N LEU A 827 -5.83 -32.25 35.89
CA LEU A 827 -5.76 -33.30 34.90
C LEU A 827 -6.90 -33.11 33.90
N ILE A 828 -6.56 -32.64 32.70
CA ILE A 828 -7.48 -32.50 31.59
C ILE A 828 -7.77 -33.88 31.04
N ASP A 829 -8.93 -34.44 31.41
CA ASP A 829 -9.33 -35.76 30.99
C ASP A 829 -10.82 -35.87 30.61
N ILE A 830 -11.34 -37.10 30.59
CA ILE A 830 -12.69 -37.36 30.13
C ILE A 830 -13.73 -36.70 31.04
N ASP A 831 -13.41 -36.49 32.32
CA ASP A 831 -14.31 -35.87 33.28
C ASP A 831 -14.50 -34.38 32.96
N ASP A 832 -13.48 -33.69 32.41
CA ASP A 832 -13.60 -32.31 31.93
C ASP A 832 -14.41 -32.20 30.64
N MET A 833 -14.14 -33.07 29.67
CA MET A 833 -14.97 -33.15 28.47
C MET A 833 -16.43 -33.41 28.81
N LEU A 834 -16.70 -34.28 29.80
CA LEU A 834 -18.05 -34.57 30.24
C LEU A 834 -18.70 -33.35 30.91
N LYS A 835 -17.93 -32.48 31.58
CA LYS A 835 -18.43 -31.21 32.13
C LYS A 835 -18.79 -30.23 31.00
N ILE A 836 -17.92 -30.03 30.01
CA ILE A 836 -18.19 -29.19 28.82
C ILE A 836 -19.43 -29.69 28.06
N LEU A 837 -19.50 -31.00 27.80
CA LEU A 837 -20.66 -31.61 27.14
C LEU A 837 -21.95 -31.50 27.96
N SER A 838 -21.86 -31.46 29.30
CA SER A 838 -23.02 -31.29 30.18
C SER A 838 -23.55 -29.86 30.21
N GLU A 839 -22.72 -28.89 29.85
CA GLU A 839 -23.01 -27.45 29.85
C GLU A 839 -23.17 -26.89 28.42
N TRP A 840 -23.25 -27.77 27.41
CA TRP A 840 -23.42 -27.40 26.01
C TRP A 840 -24.53 -26.36 25.80
N ASN A 841 -24.19 -25.28 25.09
CA ASN A 841 -25.05 -24.13 24.79
C ASN A 841 -25.49 -23.33 26.03
N CYS A 842 -24.81 -23.49 27.17
CA CYS A 842 -24.92 -22.59 28.32
C CYS A 842 -24.28 -21.23 27.99
N ARG A 843 -24.85 -20.15 28.52
CA ARG A 843 -24.39 -18.75 28.31
C ARG A 843 -23.94 -18.04 29.59
N ASP A 844 -24.10 -18.70 30.74
CA ASP A 844 -23.73 -18.21 32.07
C ASP A 844 -22.86 -19.26 32.80
N CYS A 845 -22.05 -20.01 32.03
CA CYS A 845 -21.18 -21.09 32.54
C CYS A 845 -19.71 -20.76 32.24
N PRO A 846 -19.12 -19.75 32.89
CA PRO A 846 -17.78 -19.26 32.56
C PRO A 846 -16.65 -20.26 32.86
N GLU A 847 -16.94 -21.35 33.58
CA GLU A 847 -15.95 -22.39 33.91
C GLU A 847 -15.74 -23.42 32.79
N THR A 848 -16.66 -23.51 31.83
CA THR A 848 -16.58 -24.44 30.68
C THR A 848 -16.48 -23.73 29.34
N ASP A 849 -16.57 -22.39 29.35
CA ASP A 849 -16.40 -21.48 28.22
C ASP A 849 -14.91 -21.16 28.08
N LEU A 850 -14.18 -22.10 27.50
CA LEU A 850 -12.72 -22.09 27.47
C LEU A 850 -12.18 -21.06 26.49
N ASN A 851 -12.92 -20.71 25.43
CA ASN A 851 -12.54 -19.65 24.49
C ASN A 851 -13.17 -18.28 24.84
N GLN A 852 -13.98 -18.21 25.90
CA GLN A 852 -14.67 -17.00 26.38
C GLN A 852 -15.59 -16.33 25.34
N ASP A 853 -16.13 -17.10 24.38
CA ASP A 853 -17.03 -16.57 23.34
C ASP A 853 -18.49 -16.40 23.82
N GLY A 854 -18.78 -16.82 25.06
CA GLY A 854 -20.08 -16.74 25.71
C GLY A 854 -21.01 -17.91 25.41
N ILE A 855 -20.54 -18.97 24.73
CA ILE A 855 -21.33 -20.13 24.31
C ILE A 855 -20.52 -21.43 24.42
N ILE A 856 -20.93 -22.34 25.30
CA ILE A 856 -20.29 -23.67 25.38
C ILE A 856 -20.59 -24.48 24.11
N GLY A 857 -19.57 -24.77 23.33
CA GLY A 857 -19.68 -25.35 22.01
C GLY A 857 -18.63 -26.41 21.70
N ILE A 858 -18.52 -26.69 20.40
CA ILE A 858 -17.52 -27.64 19.89
C ILE A 858 -16.11 -27.10 20.05
N ASP A 859 -15.96 -25.77 20.04
CA ASP A 859 -14.67 -25.11 20.14
C ASP A 859 -14.08 -25.26 21.55
N ASP A 860 -14.89 -25.14 22.61
CA ASP A 860 -14.46 -25.48 23.98
C ASP A 860 -14.07 -26.95 24.13
N LEU A 861 -14.82 -27.84 23.48
CA LEU A 861 -14.51 -29.27 23.51
C LEU A 861 -13.19 -29.57 22.80
N LEU A 862 -12.90 -28.85 21.71
CA LEU A 862 -11.65 -28.99 20.97
C LEU A 862 -10.47 -28.44 21.78
N ILE A 863 -10.65 -27.34 22.52
CA ILE A 863 -9.62 -26.80 23.44
C ILE A 863 -9.29 -27.83 24.52
N ALA A 864 -10.28 -28.40 25.20
CA ALA A 864 -10.03 -29.44 26.20
C ALA A 864 -9.38 -30.71 25.62
N LEU A 865 -9.63 -31.02 24.34
CA LEU A 865 -8.97 -32.13 23.65
C LEU A 865 -7.52 -31.82 23.26
N ASP A 866 -7.21 -30.58 22.94
CA ASP A 866 -5.86 -30.17 22.53
C ASP A 866 -4.91 -30.08 23.74
N HIS A 867 -5.44 -29.76 24.91
CA HIS A 867 -4.70 -29.67 26.17
C HIS A 867 -4.75 -30.97 27.02
N TRP A 868 -5.13 -32.11 26.42
CA TRP A 868 -5.33 -33.38 27.13
C TRP A 868 -4.11 -33.87 27.92
N GLY A 869 -4.25 -34.05 29.24
CA GLY A 869 -3.17 -34.54 30.10
C GLY A 869 -3.02 -33.78 31.41
N ARG A 870 -1.83 -33.83 32.02
CA ARG A 870 -1.54 -33.17 33.30
C ARG A 870 -1.03 -31.75 33.08
N CYS A 871 -1.46 -30.83 33.93
CA CYS A 871 -1.01 -29.43 33.94
C CYS A 871 0.25 -29.17 34.78
N ASP A 872 1.15 -30.16 34.88
CA ASP A 872 2.34 -30.12 35.74
C ASP A 872 3.56 -29.47 35.06
#